data_AF-A0A8H3W2P4-F1
#
_entry.id   AF-A0A8H3W2P4-F1
#
_cell.length_a   1.000
_cell.length_b   1.000
_cell.length_c   1.000
_cell.angle_alpha   90.00
_cell.angle_beta   90.00
_cell.angle_gamma   90.00
#
_symmetry.space_group_name_H-M   'P 1'
#
loop_
_entity.id
_entity.type
_entity.pdbx_description
1 polymer ?
#
loop_
_entity_poly.entity_id
_entity_poly.type
_entity_poly.pdbx_seq_one_letter_code
_entity_poly.pdbx_strand_id
1 'polypeptide(L)'
;MSLSVAGKYAVITGAGSGINLAFAKLLLERGCSVLIGDLALRPEASSLVSQYSPQSSSDSSRPSAHFQQTNVASWPQLSRLWDTALATFPRVDIVVPGAGIFEPAWSSFWHAPKTASNPDTKSRDAAQAEPGTYAVIDVNLTHPIRLSQLAIGHWTQTHRPGCLVHVSSIAGHAFGFGTPLYFASKHGLHAFVRSLGEMRDRVGIRCSAVAPGAVMTPMWREDPDKKHMAEEEEDAKLFTEPEEIARGMLELCENPEYGNGTILEVVKGRKRVVPFYHAEPPQGDGVFIPKYKEGAEKLWDGLESGGLKCLAYVMAPLEDLNHSPDVQDLPRRPHLELFNTDPAECGDASFHLFPQLPIELRLLIWRHALQRNRLLNVTVEEVESENAGETPRYSVVNSLGRPITGDHYRVTVQARCRLLPELMSVTHESREAARAFYPVRIPCHLKSAAGTQETALLLNLSYDYLQISSGPCWKATIDFFHDLRANDPLGTGLQHLVLDDADSDPTPLKPTDIDTTALAAFRATVKGLKSIWFRNVTPAGRGLDVLTFRTAHVFNYGYPVVPSFTFFDTPRRDPRNITRDLEKVWAGIHDPRGKPLAWRRLLRSLGVDPERDLDPAVDVRVMVGAHREDDVRSREDARRCLHEEDFEWLRLQWWFHGWADGPDWGRGCPPAGSFGTPSGLIPCLPRFDGPEVLAAAPRPALGFWLFPVDAFGELREDEDPDRWLKIKGLFDLKGSWPDLALAHMS
;
A
#
# COMPACT_ATOMS: atom_id res chain seq x y z
N MET A 1 -46.15 0.84 19.78
CA MET A 1 -46.02 0.05 21.02
C MET A 1 -44.94 0.68 21.87
N SER A 2 -45.10 0.74 23.18
CA SER A 2 -44.04 1.23 24.09
C SER A 2 -42.82 0.29 24.00
N LEU A 3 -41.61 0.84 23.83
CA LEU A 3 -40.33 0.12 23.78
C LEU A 3 -39.75 -0.15 25.18
N SER A 4 -40.59 -0.12 26.22
CA SER A 4 -40.17 -0.33 27.61
C SER A 4 -39.53 -1.71 27.84
N VAL A 5 -38.48 -1.73 28.65
CA VAL A 5 -37.81 -2.97 29.11
C VAL A 5 -38.55 -3.66 30.27
N ALA A 6 -39.56 -3.01 30.87
CA ALA A 6 -40.31 -3.59 31.99
C ALA A 6 -41.06 -4.86 31.58
N GLY A 7 -40.92 -5.93 32.38
CA GLY A 7 -41.52 -7.24 32.11
C GLY A 7 -40.88 -7.99 30.92
N LYS A 8 -39.72 -7.54 30.44
CA LYS A 8 -38.94 -8.19 29.38
C LYS A 8 -37.91 -9.17 29.94
N TYR A 9 -37.37 -10.02 29.07
CA TYR A 9 -36.38 -11.02 29.42
C TYR A 9 -35.12 -10.83 28.58
N ALA A 10 -33.97 -10.65 29.24
CA ALA A 10 -32.69 -10.36 28.62
C ALA A 10 -31.68 -11.50 28.81
N VAL A 11 -30.92 -11.80 27.76
CA VAL A 11 -29.72 -12.67 27.83
C VAL A 11 -28.50 -11.80 27.62
N ILE A 12 -27.59 -11.76 28.58
CA ILE A 12 -26.41 -10.88 28.56
C ILE A 12 -25.16 -11.71 28.79
N THR A 13 -24.26 -11.71 27.81
CA THR A 13 -22.92 -12.30 28.01
C THR A 13 -21.95 -11.27 28.56
N GLY A 14 -20.99 -11.70 29.38
CA GLY A 14 -19.98 -10.82 29.96
C GLY A 14 -20.50 -9.94 31.10
N ALA A 15 -21.65 -10.26 31.69
CA ALA A 15 -22.29 -9.53 32.80
C ALA A 15 -21.85 -10.00 34.21
N GLY A 16 -20.82 -10.83 34.32
CA GLY A 16 -20.17 -11.13 35.60
C GLY A 16 -19.37 -9.95 36.17
N SER A 17 -19.15 -8.89 35.37
CA SER A 17 -18.43 -7.67 35.80
C SER A 17 -18.69 -6.46 34.88
N GLY A 18 -18.18 -5.28 35.28
CA GLY A 18 -18.00 -4.11 34.41
C GLY A 18 -19.30 -3.55 33.79
N ILE A 19 -19.21 -3.14 32.51
CA ILE A 19 -20.30 -2.47 31.77
C ILE A 19 -21.57 -3.30 31.76
N ASN A 20 -21.47 -4.59 31.43
CA ASN A 20 -22.64 -5.44 31.29
C ASN A 20 -23.27 -5.79 32.64
N LEU A 21 -22.49 -5.82 33.72
CA LEU A 21 -23.05 -5.94 35.08
C LEU A 21 -23.85 -4.69 35.46
N ALA A 22 -23.32 -3.50 35.18
CA ALA A 22 -24.05 -2.24 35.40
C ALA A 22 -25.35 -2.20 34.58
N PHE A 23 -25.32 -2.70 33.34
CA PHE A 23 -26.52 -2.81 32.51
C PHE A 23 -27.51 -3.88 33.01
N ALA A 24 -27.03 -5.05 33.45
CA ALA A 24 -27.88 -6.08 34.05
C ALA A 24 -28.60 -5.56 35.30
N LYS A 25 -27.88 -4.85 36.18
CA LYS A 25 -28.46 -4.18 37.36
C LYS A 25 -29.53 -3.18 36.97
N LEU A 26 -29.25 -2.31 35.99
CA LEU A 26 -30.19 -1.31 35.50
C LEU A 26 -31.45 -1.94 34.90
N LEU A 27 -31.33 -3.05 34.16
CA LEU A 27 -32.47 -3.79 33.63
C LEU A 27 -33.33 -4.40 34.75
N LEU A 28 -32.71 -5.03 35.75
CA LEU A 28 -33.41 -5.58 36.91
C LEU A 28 -34.18 -4.51 37.69
N GLU A 29 -33.55 -3.35 37.93
CA GLU A 29 -34.19 -2.18 38.57
C GLU A 29 -35.37 -1.63 37.76
N ARG A 30 -35.36 -1.81 36.43
CA ARG A 30 -36.45 -1.44 35.52
C ARG A 30 -37.50 -2.54 35.31
N GLY A 31 -37.43 -3.64 36.07
CA GLY A 31 -38.40 -4.73 36.00
C GLY A 31 -38.16 -5.74 34.86
N CYS A 32 -36.97 -5.77 34.28
CA CYS A 32 -36.55 -6.79 33.30
C CYS A 32 -35.87 -7.97 34.02
N SER A 33 -36.15 -9.21 33.61
CA SER A 33 -35.41 -10.38 34.10
C SER A 33 -34.17 -10.64 33.25
N VAL A 34 -33.08 -11.10 33.84
CA VAL A 34 -31.78 -11.22 33.19
C VAL A 34 -31.18 -12.61 33.40
N LEU A 35 -30.69 -13.23 32.31
CA LEU A 35 -29.81 -14.39 32.36
C LEU A 35 -28.39 -13.94 32.00
N ILE A 36 -27.45 -14.15 32.92
CA ILE A 36 -26.04 -13.82 32.77
C ILE A 36 -25.28 -15.04 32.27
N GLY A 37 -24.61 -14.89 31.11
CA GLY A 37 -23.64 -15.84 30.59
C GLY A 37 -22.21 -15.33 30.78
N ASP A 38 -21.44 -15.93 31.67
CA ASP A 38 -20.05 -15.51 31.90
C ASP A 38 -19.18 -16.70 32.36
N LEU A 39 -17.86 -16.56 32.34
CA LEU A 39 -16.93 -17.57 32.85
C LEU A 39 -17.08 -17.74 34.37
N ALA A 40 -17.34 -16.65 35.08
CA ALA A 40 -17.56 -16.60 36.52
C ALA A 40 -18.28 -15.30 36.93
N LEU A 41 -18.83 -15.28 38.14
CA LEU A 41 -19.38 -14.08 38.76
C LEU A 41 -18.38 -13.50 39.77
N ARG A 42 -18.16 -12.19 39.70
CA ARG A 42 -17.46 -11.46 40.77
C ARG A 42 -18.38 -11.28 41.99
N PRO A 43 -17.86 -10.98 43.20
CA PRO A 43 -18.66 -10.84 44.42
C PRO A 43 -19.88 -9.92 44.27
N GLU A 44 -19.72 -8.79 43.57
CA GLU A 44 -20.78 -7.83 43.26
C GLU A 44 -21.88 -8.44 42.36
N ALA A 45 -21.52 -9.24 41.36
CA ALA A 45 -22.45 -9.91 40.46
C ALA A 45 -23.16 -11.09 41.16
N SER A 46 -22.44 -11.87 41.98
CA SER A 46 -23.00 -12.93 42.81
C SER A 46 -24.03 -12.38 43.81
N SER A 47 -23.76 -11.20 44.38
CA SER A 47 -24.68 -10.50 45.28
C SER A 47 -25.95 -10.06 44.54
N LEU A 48 -25.80 -9.52 43.32
CA LEU A 48 -26.94 -9.14 42.47
C LEU A 48 -27.81 -10.35 42.10
N VAL A 49 -27.21 -11.46 41.66
CA VAL A 49 -27.94 -12.70 41.34
C VAL A 49 -28.67 -13.26 42.56
N SER A 50 -28.04 -13.19 43.74
CA SER A 50 -28.65 -13.60 45.00
C SER A 50 -29.82 -12.70 45.41
N GLN A 51 -29.69 -11.38 45.25
CA GLN A 51 -30.74 -10.39 45.54
C GLN A 51 -32.00 -10.60 44.67
N TYR A 52 -31.81 -11.00 43.41
CA TYR A 52 -32.88 -11.23 42.44
C TYR A 52 -33.14 -12.73 42.16
N SER A 53 -32.74 -13.60 43.10
CA SER A 53 -33.00 -15.04 42.96
C SER A 53 -34.51 -15.33 42.96
N PRO A 54 -34.98 -16.33 42.20
CA PRO A 54 -36.37 -16.73 42.19
C PRO A 54 -36.80 -17.16 43.60
N GLN A 55 -37.69 -16.41 44.24
CA GLN A 55 -38.32 -16.85 45.48
C GLN A 55 -39.45 -17.83 45.14
N SER A 56 -39.78 -18.72 46.08
CA SER A 56 -40.88 -19.70 45.95
C SER A 56 -42.28 -19.10 45.85
N SER A 57 -42.42 -17.76 45.88
CA SER A 57 -43.69 -17.06 45.76
C SER A 57 -44.10 -16.88 44.29
N SER A 58 -45.39 -17.11 44.03
CA SER A 58 -46.06 -17.21 42.73
C SER A 58 -46.16 -15.90 41.91
N ASP A 59 -45.37 -14.88 42.22
CA ASP A 59 -45.45 -13.59 41.52
C ASP A 59 -44.51 -13.56 40.31
N SER A 60 -45.00 -14.08 39.18
CA SER A 60 -44.31 -14.09 37.89
C SER A 60 -44.03 -12.69 37.32
N SER A 61 -44.51 -11.62 37.97
CA SER A 61 -44.27 -10.24 37.58
C SER A 61 -42.96 -9.65 38.14
N ARG A 62 -42.35 -10.30 39.14
CA ARG A 62 -41.10 -9.83 39.74
C ARG A 62 -39.89 -10.15 38.85
N PRO A 63 -38.97 -9.19 38.61
CA PRO A 63 -37.74 -9.47 37.86
C PRO A 63 -36.87 -10.49 38.58
N SER A 64 -36.23 -11.38 37.82
CA SER A 64 -35.32 -12.40 38.33
C SER A 64 -33.97 -12.37 37.61
N ALA A 65 -32.91 -12.75 38.33
CA ALA A 65 -31.56 -12.86 37.80
C ALA A 65 -31.08 -14.31 37.88
N HIS A 66 -30.49 -14.80 36.80
CA HIS A 66 -29.99 -16.16 36.67
C HIS A 66 -28.55 -16.15 36.15
N PHE A 67 -27.79 -17.19 36.45
CA PHE A 67 -26.42 -17.35 35.96
C PHE A 67 -26.24 -18.71 35.31
N GLN A 68 -25.64 -18.69 34.12
CA GLN A 68 -25.20 -19.86 33.40
C GLN A 68 -23.73 -19.70 33.05
N GLN A 69 -22.87 -20.53 33.64
CA GLN A 69 -21.45 -20.52 33.29
C GLN A 69 -21.28 -20.79 31.79
N THR A 70 -20.63 -19.86 31.10
CA THR A 70 -20.53 -19.84 29.64
C THR A 70 -19.18 -19.26 29.18
N ASN A 71 -18.37 -20.07 28.54
CA ASN A 71 -17.29 -19.61 27.68
C ASN A 71 -17.86 -19.27 26.30
N VAL A 72 -17.91 -17.99 25.97
CA VAL A 72 -18.49 -17.49 24.74
C VAL A 72 -17.73 -17.88 23.46
N ALA A 73 -16.44 -18.25 23.57
CA ALA A 73 -15.68 -18.78 22.43
C ALA A 73 -16.10 -20.23 22.07
N SER A 74 -16.90 -20.90 22.92
CA SER A 74 -17.37 -22.26 22.68
C SER A 74 -18.80 -22.25 22.14
N TRP A 75 -18.99 -22.61 20.87
CA TRP A 75 -20.31 -22.68 20.26
C TRP A 75 -21.28 -23.64 20.99
N PRO A 76 -20.86 -24.83 21.45
CA PRO A 76 -21.73 -25.68 22.28
C PRO A 76 -22.19 -24.99 23.57
N GLN A 77 -21.35 -24.15 24.19
CA GLN A 77 -21.73 -23.40 25.39
C GLN A 77 -22.68 -22.25 25.06
N LEU A 78 -22.52 -21.58 23.92
CA LEU A 78 -23.49 -20.58 23.45
C LEU A 78 -24.85 -21.21 23.16
N SER A 79 -24.90 -22.40 22.53
CA SER A 79 -26.14 -23.14 22.35
C SER A 79 -26.78 -23.50 23.70
N ARG A 80 -26.00 -24.00 24.66
CA ARG A 80 -26.51 -24.30 26.02
C ARG A 80 -27.04 -23.06 26.73
N LEU A 81 -26.34 -21.92 26.65
CA LEU A 81 -26.81 -20.66 27.22
C LEU A 81 -28.18 -20.28 26.63
N TRP A 82 -28.33 -20.45 25.31
CA TRP A 82 -29.59 -20.20 24.61
C TRP A 82 -30.70 -21.14 25.06
N ASP A 83 -30.42 -22.44 25.16
CA ASP A 83 -31.38 -23.44 25.63
C ASP A 83 -31.81 -23.16 27.09
N THR A 84 -30.86 -22.80 27.96
CA THR A 84 -31.16 -22.36 29.33
C THR A 84 -32.05 -21.12 29.33
N ALA A 85 -31.82 -20.15 28.45
CA ALA A 85 -32.66 -18.96 28.34
C ALA A 85 -34.11 -19.31 27.98
N LEU A 86 -34.32 -20.19 27.01
CA LEU A 86 -35.64 -20.63 26.58
C LEU A 86 -36.36 -21.52 27.61
N ALA A 87 -35.60 -22.25 28.44
CA ALA A 87 -36.15 -23.03 29.55
C ALA A 87 -36.51 -22.15 30.76
N THR A 88 -35.75 -21.08 30.99
CA THR A 88 -35.89 -20.20 32.16
C THR A 88 -36.97 -19.14 31.94
N PHE A 89 -37.04 -18.58 30.73
CA PHE A 89 -37.91 -17.46 30.43
C PHE A 89 -39.04 -17.87 29.47
N PRO A 90 -40.25 -17.29 29.61
CA PRO A 90 -41.35 -17.56 28.70
C PRO A 90 -41.11 -17.03 27.28
N ARG A 91 -40.14 -16.13 27.10
CA ARG A 91 -39.63 -15.63 25.82
C ARG A 91 -38.28 -14.96 26.08
N VAL A 92 -37.52 -14.71 25.02
CA VAL A 92 -36.33 -13.85 25.05
C VAL A 92 -36.64 -12.58 24.25
N ASP A 93 -36.52 -11.41 24.86
CA ASP A 93 -36.83 -10.12 24.24
C ASP A 93 -35.58 -9.32 23.88
N ILE A 94 -34.54 -9.40 24.72
CA ILE A 94 -33.31 -8.61 24.60
C ILE A 94 -32.11 -9.55 24.61
N VAL A 95 -31.17 -9.36 23.69
CA VAL A 95 -29.91 -10.12 23.68
C VAL A 95 -28.74 -9.17 23.57
N VAL A 96 -27.78 -9.33 24.48
CA VAL A 96 -26.58 -8.53 24.57
C VAL A 96 -25.37 -9.44 24.49
N PRO A 97 -24.77 -9.60 23.29
CA PRO A 97 -23.46 -10.23 23.16
C PRO A 97 -22.39 -9.27 23.67
N GLY A 98 -22.26 -9.20 24.99
CA GLY A 98 -21.51 -8.17 25.71
C GLY A 98 -20.09 -8.59 26.13
N ALA A 99 -19.80 -9.89 26.16
CA ALA A 99 -18.48 -10.38 26.52
C ALA A 99 -17.40 -9.87 25.56
N GLY A 100 -16.27 -9.41 26.12
CA GLY A 100 -15.17 -8.84 25.35
C GLY A 100 -13.86 -8.83 26.13
N ILE A 101 -12.75 -8.96 25.41
CA ILE A 101 -11.40 -8.82 25.96
C ILE A 101 -10.65 -7.71 25.22
N PHE A 102 -9.88 -6.91 25.95
CA PHE A 102 -8.85 -6.05 25.37
C PHE A 102 -7.61 -6.90 25.10
N GLU A 103 -7.01 -6.77 23.90
CA GLU A 103 -6.00 -7.68 23.36
C GLU A 103 -4.94 -8.06 24.42
N PRO A 104 -4.97 -9.29 24.93
CA PRO A 104 -4.09 -9.72 26.00
C PRO A 104 -2.79 -10.30 25.43
N ALA A 105 -1.72 -10.27 26.22
CA ALA A 105 -0.42 -10.74 25.74
C ALA A 105 -0.40 -12.23 25.33
N TRP A 106 -1.26 -13.05 25.92
CA TRP A 106 -1.40 -14.46 25.62
C TRP A 106 -2.21 -14.79 24.35
N SER A 107 -2.83 -13.78 23.73
CA SER A 107 -3.50 -13.88 22.44
C SER A 107 -3.44 -12.52 21.74
N SER A 108 -2.22 -12.10 21.39
CA SER A 108 -1.92 -10.82 20.75
C SER A 108 -1.18 -11.03 19.43
N PHE A 109 -1.36 -10.11 18.49
CA PHE A 109 -0.58 -10.08 17.25
C PHE A 109 0.92 -9.91 17.51
N TRP A 110 1.29 -9.11 18.50
CA TRP A 110 2.68 -8.81 18.82
C TRP A 110 3.40 -9.94 19.57
N HIS A 111 2.65 -10.91 20.09
CA HIS A 111 3.18 -12.10 20.74
C HIS A 111 2.79 -13.34 19.93
N ALA A 112 3.60 -13.62 18.91
CA ALA A 112 3.33 -14.71 17.97
C ALA A 112 3.19 -16.08 18.66
N PRO A 113 2.43 -17.02 18.05
CA PRO A 113 2.29 -18.38 18.53
C PRO A 113 3.63 -19.07 18.84
N LYS A 114 3.58 -20.01 19.78
CA LYS A 114 4.77 -20.71 20.27
C LYS A 114 5.40 -21.57 19.18
N THR A 115 6.70 -21.37 18.94
CA THR A 115 7.53 -22.16 18.00
C THR A 115 8.82 -22.61 18.70
N ALA A 116 9.61 -23.45 18.03
CA ALA A 116 10.92 -23.89 18.55
C ALA A 116 11.91 -22.72 18.73
N SER A 117 11.84 -21.68 17.88
CA SER A 117 12.69 -20.47 17.99
C SER A 117 12.06 -19.32 18.75
N ASN A 118 10.79 -19.44 19.15
CA ASN A 118 10.11 -18.50 20.03
C ASN A 118 9.52 -19.24 21.25
N PRO A 119 10.34 -19.97 22.03
CA PRO A 119 9.85 -20.79 23.14
C PRO A 119 9.36 -19.95 24.33
N ASP A 120 9.80 -18.70 24.43
CA ASP A 120 9.49 -17.79 25.54
C ASP A 120 8.34 -16.82 25.23
N THR A 121 7.62 -17.02 24.12
CA THR A 121 6.45 -16.21 23.80
C THR A 121 5.40 -16.28 24.91
N LYS A 122 4.67 -15.18 25.09
CA LYS A 122 3.50 -15.12 25.97
C LYS A 122 2.27 -15.79 25.36
N SER A 123 2.26 -16.05 24.04
CA SER A 123 1.14 -16.72 23.37
C SER A 123 0.80 -18.05 24.04
N ARG A 124 -0.49 -18.26 24.30
CA ARG A 124 -1.01 -19.55 24.78
C ARG A 124 -0.96 -20.61 23.70
N ASP A 125 -1.16 -20.22 22.44
CA ASP A 125 -1.39 -21.15 21.34
C ASP A 125 -0.06 -21.49 20.64
N ALA A 126 0.10 -22.76 20.25
CA ALA A 126 1.22 -23.22 19.44
C ALA A 126 1.04 -22.81 17.97
N ALA A 127 2.12 -22.71 17.22
CA ALA A 127 2.05 -22.32 15.79
C ALA A 127 1.23 -23.28 14.90
N GLN A 128 1.01 -24.52 15.35
CA GLN A 128 0.19 -25.54 14.67
C GLN A 128 -1.00 -25.96 15.54
N ALA A 129 -1.50 -25.06 16.39
CA ALA A 129 -2.72 -25.34 17.12
C ALA A 129 -3.86 -25.58 16.13
N GLU A 130 -4.69 -26.60 16.41
CA GLU A 130 -5.87 -26.93 15.62
C GLU A 130 -7.12 -26.99 16.55
N PRO A 131 -8.13 -26.12 16.34
CA PRO A 131 -8.11 -25.01 15.40
C PRO A 131 -7.16 -23.89 15.86
N GLY A 132 -6.41 -23.29 14.94
CA GLY A 132 -5.57 -22.13 15.21
C GLY A 132 -6.39 -20.84 15.14
N THR A 133 -6.51 -20.11 16.24
CA THR A 133 -7.33 -18.89 16.32
C THR A 133 -6.80 -17.89 17.35
N TYR A 134 -7.16 -16.60 17.19
CA TYR A 134 -6.94 -15.58 18.21
C TYR A 134 -8.19 -15.42 19.06
N ALA A 135 -8.04 -15.57 20.38
CA ALA A 135 -9.15 -15.44 21.33
C ALA A 135 -9.84 -14.07 21.24
N VAL A 136 -9.12 -13.01 20.87
CA VAL A 136 -9.70 -11.68 20.66
C VAL A 136 -10.75 -11.71 19.55
N ILE A 137 -10.48 -12.40 18.45
CA ILE A 137 -11.42 -12.52 17.34
C ILE A 137 -12.61 -13.38 17.76
N ASP A 138 -12.36 -14.51 18.43
CA ASP A 138 -13.44 -15.41 18.86
C ASP A 138 -14.39 -14.76 19.87
N VAL A 139 -13.85 -14.06 20.86
CA VAL A 139 -14.65 -13.45 21.93
C VAL A 139 -15.31 -12.16 21.46
N ASN A 140 -14.60 -11.29 20.72
CA ASN A 140 -15.10 -9.95 20.39
C ASN A 140 -15.88 -9.88 19.08
N LEU A 141 -15.73 -10.87 18.17
CA LEU A 141 -16.37 -10.85 16.84
C LEU A 141 -17.17 -12.13 16.55
N THR A 142 -16.56 -13.31 16.66
CA THR A 142 -17.23 -14.58 16.34
C THR A 142 -18.40 -14.85 17.29
N HIS A 143 -18.20 -14.67 18.60
CA HIS A 143 -19.25 -14.83 19.61
C HIS A 143 -20.45 -13.90 19.37
N PRO A 144 -20.27 -12.57 19.18
CA PRO A 144 -21.38 -11.69 18.88
C PRO A 144 -22.17 -12.08 17.64
N ILE A 145 -21.49 -12.49 16.57
CA ILE A 145 -22.15 -12.98 15.35
C ILE A 145 -22.98 -14.23 15.66
N ARG A 146 -22.38 -15.21 16.33
CA ARG A 146 -23.02 -16.50 16.61
C ARG A 146 -24.24 -16.36 17.53
N LEU A 147 -24.13 -15.60 18.61
CA LEU A 147 -25.24 -15.40 19.53
C LEU A 147 -26.37 -14.57 18.90
N SER A 148 -26.03 -13.58 18.06
CA SER A 148 -27.03 -12.84 17.28
C SER A 148 -27.78 -13.75 16.33
N GLN A 149 -27.09 -14.69 15.67
CA GLN A 149 -27.72 -15.66 14.77
C GLN A 149 -28.75 -16.54 15.51
N LEU A 150 -28.44 -17.01 16.72
CA LEU A 150 -29.38 -17.79 17.54
C LEU A 150 -30.62 -16.96 17.89
N ALA A 151 -30.42 -15.71 18.32
CA ALA A 151 -31.51 -14.81 18.67
C ALA A 151 -32.41 -14.47 17.47
N ILE A 152 -31.82 -14.08 16.35
CA ILE A 152 -32.54 -13.76 15.11
C ILE A 152 -33.29 -14.99 14.59
N GLY A 153 -32.67 -16.17 14.61
CA GLY A 153 -33.31 -17.41 14.21
C GLY A 153 -34.57 -17.69 15.03
N HIS A 154 -34.49 -17.55 16.36
CA HIS A 154 -35.64 -17.73 17.24
C HIS A 154 -36.75 -16.70 16.99
N TRP A 155 -36.42 -15.41 16.92
CA TRP A 155 -37.41 -14.34 16.72
C TRP A 155 -38.11 -14.44 15.37
N THR A 156 -37.37 -14.76 14.31
CA THR A 156 -37.95 -14.91 12.97
C THR A 156 -38.83 -16.16 12.86
N GLN A 157 -38.40 -17.31 13.42
CA GLN A 157 -39.19 -18.54 13.43
C GLN A 157 -40.46 -18.43 14.28
N THR A 158 -40.43 -17.63 15.34
CA THR A 158 -41.58 -17.43 16.24
C THR A 158 -42.41 -16.20 15.89
N HIS A 159 -42.04 -15.46 14.83
CA HIS A 159 -42.65 -14.20 14.41
C HIS A 159 -42.77 -13.16 15.53
N ARG A 160 -41.72 -13.02 16.34
CA ARG A 160 -41.65 -12.09 17.46
C ARG A 160 -40.64 -10.96 17.20
N PRO A 161 -40.91 -9.74 17.69
CA PRO A 161 -39.91 -8.69 17.69
C PRO A 161 -38.79 -9.01 18.69
N GLY A 162 -37.63 -8.38 18.50
CA GLY A 162 -36.46 -8.56 19.35
C GLY A 162 -35.58 -7.32 19.42
N CYS A 163 -34.67 -7.29 20.40
CA CYS A 163 -33.70 -6.21 20.55
C CYS A 163 -32.28 -6.78 20.77
N LEU A 164 -31.39 -6.54 19.81
CA LEU A 164 -29.96 -6.80 19.88
C LEU A 164 -29.22 -5.51 20.21
N VAL A 165 -28.48 -5.54 21.32
CA VAL A 165 -27.57 -4.46 21.71
C VAL A 165 -26.17 -5.03 21.87
N HIS A 166 -25.28 -4.68 20.95
CA HIS A 166 -23.88 -5.08 20.98
C HIS A 166 -23.03 -4.12 21.81
N VAL A 167 -21.99 -4.64 22.46
CA VAL A 167 -20.98 -3.83 23.13
C VAL A 167 -19.73 -3.75 22.27
N SER A 168 -19.60 -2.65 21.53
CA SER A 168 -18.45 -2.36 20.67
C SER A 168 -17.42 -1.51 21.41
N SER A 169 -16.85 -0.51 20.73
CA SER A 169 -15.89 0.47 21.23
C SER A 169 -15.73 1.58 20.20
N ILE A 170 -15.23 2.75 20.61
CA ILE A 170 -14.68 3.73 19.66
C ILE A 170 -13.60 3.12 18.75
N ALA A 171 -12.95 2.02 19.17
CA ALA A 171 -12.01 1.26 18.36
C ALA A 171 -12.63 0.62 17.10
N GLY A 172 -13.96 0.67 16.94
CA GLY A 172 -14.61 0.28 15.69
C GLY A 172 -14.65 1.37 14.62
N HIS A 173 -14.15 2.58 14.91
CA HIS A 173 -13.99 3.69 13.95
C HIS A 173 -12.77 4.58 14.26
N ALA A 174 -11.85 4.09 15.07
CA ALA A 174 -10.55 4.67 15.38
C ALA A 174 -9.47 3.59 15.22
N PHE A 175 -8.18 3.90 15.32
CA PHE A 175 -7.11 2.92 15.16
C PHE A 175 -6.06 3.06 16.26
N GLY A 176 -5.31 1.99 16.52
CA GLY A 176 -4.24 2.00 17.51
C GLY A 176 -3.26 0.87 17.27
N PHE A 177 -1.97 1.22 17.31
CA PHE A 177 -0.86 0.31 17.01
C PHE A 177 -0.71 -0.81 18.05
N GLY A 178 -0.91 -0.52 19.33
CA GLY A 178 -0.61 -1.47 20.40
C GLY A 178 -1.51 -2.71 20.44
N THR A 179 -2.70 -2.66 19.84
CA THR A 179 -3.70 -3.74 19.96
C THR A 179 -4.49 -3.95 18.66
N PRO A 180 -3.82 -4.32 17.55
CA PRO A 180 -4.42 -4.32 16.21
C PRO A 180 -5.57 -5.32 16.08
N LEU A 181 -5.56 -6.46 16.77
CA LEU A 181 -6.65 -7.45 16.71
C LEU A 181 -7.90 -6.94 17.43
N TYR A 182 -7.74 -6.17 18.51
CA TYR A 182 -8.87 -5.52 19.17
C TYR A 182 -9.57 -4.54 18.22
N PHE A 183 -8.80 -3.64 17.57
CA PHE A 183 -9.34 -2.70 16.59
C PHE A 183 -10.00 -3.41 15.40
N ALA A 184 -9.36 -4.44 14.85
CA ALA A 184 -9.93 -5.25 13.77
C ALA A 184 -11.27 -5.88 14.19
N SER A 185 -11.33 -6.48 15.39
CA SER A 185 -12.56 -7.09 15.90
C SER A 185 -13.71 -6.10 16.07
N LYS A 186 -13.43 -4.88 16.55
CA LYS A 186 -14.46 -3.86 16.79
C LYS A 186 -14.91 -3.15 15.51
N HIS A 187 -14.04 -3.00 14.51
CA HIS A 187 -14.46 -2.58 13.17
C HIS A 187 -15.37 -3.62 12.53
N GLY A 188 -14.98 -4.90 12.60
CA GLY A 188 -15.82 -6.01 12.14
C GLY A 188 -17.20 -6.00 12.80
N LEU A 189 -17.26 -5.71 14.10
CA LEU A 189 -18.51 -5.62 14.84
C LEU A 189 -19.38 -4.43 14.42
N HIS A 190 -18.79 -3.24 14.16
CA HIS A 190 -19.53 -2.10 13.61
C HIS A 190 -20.12 -2.42 12.24
N ALA A 191 -19.32 -3.01 11.36
CA ALA A 191 -19.79 -3.42 10.04
C ALA A 191 -20.91 -4.46 10.13
N PHE A 192 -20.78 -5.43 11.03
CA PHE A 192 -21.80 -6.44 11.30
C PHE A 192 -23.12 -5.82 11.75
N VAL A 193 -23.09 -4.95 12.77
CA VAL A 193 -24.29 -4.29 13.31
C VAL A 193 -24.99 -3.43 12.24
N ARG A 194 -24.21 -2.67 11.47
CA ARG A 194 -24.75 -1.84 10.37
C ARG A 194 -25.40 -2.68 9.27
N SER A 195 -24.82 -3.84 8.96
CA SER A 195 -25.36 -4.77 7.96
C SER A 195 -26.72 -5.37 8.37
N LEU A 196 -27.04 -5.38 9.66
CA LEU A 196 -28.33 -5.82 10.20
C LEU A 196 -29.34 -4.67 10.37
N GLY A 197 -29.03 -3.45 9.92
CA GLY A 197 -29.81 -2.26 10.24
C GLY A 197 -31.24 -2.23 9.71
N GLU A 198 -31.57 -2.95 8.64
CA GLU A 198 -32.94 -2.99 8.09
C GLU A 198 -33.86 -3.99 8.82
N MET A 199 -33.35 -4.76 9.78
CA MET A 199 -34.11 -5.83 10.44
C MET A 199 -35.35 -5.33 11.18
N ARG A 200 -35.30 -4.11 11.75
CA ARG A 200 -36.45 -3.55 12.47
C ARG A 200 -37.62 -3.35 11.53
N ASP A 201 -37.35 -2.77 10.38
CA ASP A 201 -38.37 -2.33 9.44
C ASP A 201 -38.93 -3.53 8.65
N ARG A 202 -38.14 -4.60 8.47
CA ARG A 202 -38.56 -5.81 7.75
C ARG A 202 -39.14 -6.91 8.63
N VAL A 203 -38.58 -7.13 9.82
CA VAL A 203 -38.93 -8.28 10.70
C VAL A 203 -39.10 -7.91 12.17
N GLY A 204 -39.14 -6.62 12.51
CA GLY A 204 -39.39 -6.15 13.88
C GLY A 204 -38.23 -6.35 14.85
N ILE A 205 -37.02 -6.66 14.37
CA ILE A 205 -35.83 -6.88 15.20
C ILE A 205 -34.94 -5.65 15.18
N ARG A 206 -34.77 -5.00 16.34
CA ARG A 206 -33.87 -3.85 16.50
C ARG A 206 -32.44 -4.34 16.70
N CYS A 207 -31.47 -3.76 15.99
CA CYS A 207 -30.05 -4.05 16.16
C CYS A 207 -29.26 -2.74 16.29
N SER A 208 -28.43 -2.63 17.33
CA SER A 208 -27.59 -1.46 17.58
C SER A 208 -26.35 -1.84 18.39
N ALA A 209 -25.37 -0.95 18.45
CA ALA A 209 -24.22 -1.09 19.32
C ALA A 209 -24.01 0.16 20.17
N VAL A 210 -23.59 -0.04 21.41
CA VAL A 210 -22.89 1.01 22.16
C VAL A 210 -21.41 0.95 21.80
N ALA A 211 -20.77 2.10 21.62
CA ALA A 211 -19.35 2.25 21.33
C ALA A 211 -18.68 3.05 22.48
N PRO A 212 -18.27 2.38 23.56
CA PRO A 212 -17.62 3.04 24.68
C PRO A 212 -16.22 3.53 24.34
N GLY A 213 -15.81 4.63 24.98
CA GLY A 213 -14.40 5.01 25.12
C GLY A 213 -13.68 4.22 26.22
N ALA A 214 -12.76 4.86 26.94
CA ALA A 214 -12.14 4.31 28.15
C ALA A 214 -13.16 4.25 29.29
N VAL A 215 -13.40 3.06 29.85
CA VAL A 215 -14.38 2.81 30.91
C VAL A 215 -13.73 2.15 32.11
N MET A 216 -13.97 2.71 33.30
CA MET A 216 -13.35 2.24 34.54
C MET A 216 -13.97 0.91 34.97
N THR A 217 -13.28 -0.19 34.70
CA THR A 217 -13.76 -1.56 34.97
C THR A 217 -12.63 -2.40 35.59
N PRO A 218 -12.94 -3.59 36.16
CA PRO A 218 -11.90 -4.48 36.68
C PRO A 218 -10.80 -4.82 35.67
N MET A 219 -11.10 -4.78 34.37
CA MET A 219 -10.14 -4.97 33.27
C MET A 219 -8.92 -4.06 33.36
N TRP A 220 -9.04 -2.87 33.96
CA TRP A 220 -7.94 -1.91 34.10
C TRP A 220 -7.32 -1.91 35.49
N ARG A 221 -8.01 -2.39 36.53
CA ARG A 221 -7.53 -2.31 37.92
C ARG A 221 -6.81 -3.56 38.40
N GLU A 222 -7.09 -4.69 37.76
CA GLU A 222 -6.70 -6.01 38.28
C GLU A 222 -5.93 -6.87 37.28
N ASP A 223 -6.00 -6.55 35.98
CA ASP A 223 -5.22 -7.24 34.95
C ASP A 223 -3.74 -6.83 35.08
N PRO A 224 -2.82 -7.75 35.43
CA PRO A 224 -1.41 -7.42 35.63
C PRO A 224 -0.74 -6.80 34.39
N ASP A 225 -1.21 -7.16 33.19
CA ASP A 225 -0.67 -6.61 31.95
C ASP A 225 -1.17 -5.18 31.68
N LYS A 226 -2.21 -4.71 32.39
CA LYS A 226 -2.90 -3.45 32.09
C LYS A 226 -3.05 -2.50 33.28
N LYS A 227 -2.79 -2.97 34.50
CA LYS A 227 -2.97 -2.20 35.74
C LYS A 227 -2.25 -0.86 35.70
N HIS A 228 -1.02 -0.87 35.17
CA HIS A 228 -0.20 0.32 34.99
C HIS A 228 -0.84 1.43 34.15
N MET A 229 -1.85 1.12 33.32
CA MET A 229 -2.56 2.07 32.46
C MET A 229 -3.62 2.90 33.20
N ALA A 230 -3.95 2.54 34.45
CA ALA A 230 -4.97 3.21 35.27
C ALA A 230 -4.54 3.34 36.75
N GLU A 231 -3.23 3.26 37.01
CA GLU A 231 -2.65 3.29 38.37
C GLU A 231 -2.64 4.68 39.00
N GLU A 232 -2.54 5.74 38.20
CA GLU A 232 -2.52 7.12 38.69
C GLU A 232 -3.94 7.67 38.85
N GLU A 233 -4.19 8.34 39.98
CA GLU A 233 -5.54 8.83 40.33
C GLU A 233 -6.06 9.88 39.34
N GLU A 234 -5.19 10.70 38.76
CA GLU A 234 -5.56 11.66 37.71
C GLU A 234 -5.93 10.96 36.38
N ASP A 235 -5.22 9.90 36.01
CA ASP A 235 -5.55 9.10 34.83
C ASP A 235 -6.91 8.40 35.00
N ALA A 236 -7.17 7.86 36.19
CA ALA A 236 -8.43 7.20 36.51
C ALA A 236 -9.63 8.14 36.39
N LYS A 237 -9.46 9.44 36.69
CA LYS A 237 -10.52 10.46 36.53
C LYS A 237 -10.91 10.66 35.07
N LEU A 238 -10.09 10.31 34.08
CA LEU A 238 -10.45 10.46 32.67
C LEU A 238 -11.40 9.37 32.17
N PHE A 239 -11.53 8.25 32.89
CA PHE A 239 -12.37 7.14 32.48
C PHE A 239 -13.86 7.45 32.68
N THR A 240 -14.68 6.84 31.85
CA THR A 240 -16.14 6.87 31.96
C THR A 240 -16.59 5.81 32.98
N GLU A 241 -17.64 6.10 33.76
CA GLU A 241 -18.20 5.11 34.69
C GLU A 241 -19.07 4.07 33.94
N PRO A 242 -19.05 2.78 34.33
CA PRO A 242 -19.85 1.73 33.68
C PRO A 242 -21.34 2.05 33.60
N GLU A 243 -21.88 2.73 34.61
CA GLU A 243 -23.29 3.13 34.69
C GLU A 243 -23.67 4.13 33.57
N GLU A 244 -22.74 4.95 33.10
CA GLU A 244 -22.98 5.88 31.99
C GLU A 244 -23.15 5.13 30.66
N ILE A 245 -22.31 4.11 30.46
CA ILE A 245 -22.44 3.20 29.30
C ILE A 245 -23.75 2.41 29.38
N ALA A 246 -24.09 1.89 30.56
CA ALA A 246 -25.35 1.17 30.79
C ALA A 246 -26.58 2.02 30.48
N ARG A 247 -26.58 3.32 30.82
CA ARG A 247 -27.64 4.25 30.43
C ARG A 247 -27.74 4.43 28.91
N GLY A 248 -26.61 4.46 28.21
CA GLY A 248 -26.58 4.46 26.74
C GLY A 248 -27.15 3.17 26.14
N MET A 249 -26.80 2.01 26.70
CA MET A 249 -27.37 0.72 26.29
C MET A 249 -28.88 0.65 26.51
N LEU A 250 -29.38 1.18 27.63
CA LEU A 250 -30.82 1.26 27.90
C LEU A 250 -31.53 2.15 26.87
N GLU A 251 -30.91 3.26 26.48
CA GLU A 251 -31.43 4.15 25.45
C GLU A 251 -31.56 3.44 24.10
N LEU A 252 -30.60 2.59 23.72
CA LEU A 252 -30.69 1.76 22.51
C LEU A 252 -31.89 0.79 22.55
N CYS A 253 -32.28 0.32 23.74
CA CYS A 253 -33.47 -0.51 23.91
C CYS A 253 -34.77 0.30 23.82
N GLU A 254 -34.87 1.43 24.54
CA GLU A 254 -36.12 2.15 24.77
C GLU A 254 -36.40 3.28 23.75
N ASN A 255 -35.38 3.88 23.13
CA ASN A 255 -35.55 5.01 22.23
C ASN A 255 -35.91 4.54 20.80
N PRO A 256 -37.09 4.90 20.25
CA PRO A 256 -37.51 4.50 18.91
C PRO A 256 -36.61 5.01 17.78
N GLU A 257 -35.85 6.09 17.99
CA GLU A 257 -34.93 6.64 16.99
C GLU A 257 -33.76 5.68 16.69
N TYR A 258 -33.45 4.76 17.60
CA TYR A 258 -32.37 3.79 17.45
C TYR A 258 -32.88 2.44 16.92
N GLY A 259 -31.99 1.45 16.78
CA GLY A 259 -32.35 0.08 16.41
C GLY A 259 -32.12 -0.30 14.95
N ASN A 260 -31.68 0.63 14.08
CA ASN A 260 -31.43 0.37 12.66
C ASN A 260 -29.92 0.36 12.32
N GLY A 261 -29.16 -0.46 13.02
CA GLY A 261 -27.69 -0.48 12.87
C GLY A 261 -27.03 0.74 13.50
N THR A 262 -27.73 1.41 14.43
CA THR A 262 -27.23 2.57 15.17
C THR A 262 -25.97 2.19 15.94
N ILE A 263 -24.93 3.00 15.81
CA ILE A 263 -23.72 2.94 16.65
C ILE A 263 -23.74 4.17 17.54
N LEU A 264 -23.96 3.99 18.85
CA LEU A 264 -24.01 5.06 19.83
C LEU A 264 -22.68 5.13 20.58
N GLU A 265 -21.85 6.11 20.21
CA GLU A 265 -20.64 6.46 20.94
C GLU A 265 -21.00 7.05 22.30
N VAL A 266 -20.39 6.52 23.35
CA VAL A 266 -20.56 7.02 24.73
C VAL A 266 -19.17 7.15 25.35
N VAL A 267 -18.79 8.40 25.60
CA VAL A 267 -17.57 8.79 26.31
C VAL A 267 -17.97 9.67 27.49
N LYS A 268 -17.01 10.11 28.31
CA LYS A 268 -17.31 10.76 29.58
C LYS A 268 -18.12 12.04 29.37
N GLY A 269 -19.37 12.06 29.86
CA GLY A 269 -20.27 13.21 29.77
C GLY A 269 -20.78 13.51 28.36
N ARG A 270 -20.52 12.66 27.35
CA ARG A 270 -20.90 12.92 25.95
C ARG A 270 -21.39 11.66 25.26
N LYS A 271 -22.46 11.82 24.48
CA LYS A 271 -22.98 10.80 23.55
C LYS A 271 -23.06 11.33 22.13
N ARG A 272 -22.87 10.45 21.15
CA ARG A 272 -22.93 10.76 19.72
C ARG A 272 -23.37 9.54 18.93
N VAL A 273 -24.27 9.71 17.97
CA VAL A 273 -24.51 8.67 16.95
C VAL A 273 -23.41 8.77 15.90
N VAL A 274 -22.69 7.68 15.68
CA VAL A 274 -21.59 7.64 14.70
C VAL A 274 -22.19 7.54 13.29
N PRO A 275 -21.88 8.49 12.37
CA PRO A 275 -22.45 8.49 11.04
C PRO A 275 -21.98 7.29 10.22
N PHE A 276 -22.79 6.85 9.26
CA PHE A 276 -22.52 5.67 8.44
C PHE A 276 -21.22 5.83 7.64
N TYR A 277 -21.00 7.00 7.06
CA TYR A 277 -19.78 7.36 6.34
C TYR A 277 -19.11 8.56 7.00
N HIS A 278 -17.79 8.69 6.82
CA HIS A 278 -17.03 9.87 7.24
C HIS A 278 -17.19 10.22 8.73
N ALA A 279 -17.14 9.21 9.60
CA ALA A 279 -17.17 9.43 11.05
C ALA A 279 -15.96 10.27 11.50
N GLU A 280 -16.25 11.41 12.14
CA GLU A 280 -15.21 12.24 12.75
C GLU A 280 -14.54 11.48 13.91
N PRO A 281 -13.25 11.72 14.16
CA PRO A 281 -12.56 11.15 15.32
C PRO A 281 -13.33 11.41 16.63
N PRO A 282 -13.34 10.45 17.57
CA PRO A 282 -13.89 10.68 18.91
C PRO A 282 -13.15 11.82 19.61
N GLN A 283 -13.88 12.63 20.36
CA GLN A 283 -13.36 13.83 21.04
C GLN A 283 -13.91 13.97 22.45
N GLY A 284 -13.06 14.43 23.38
CA GLY A 284 -13.41 14.70 24.78
C GLY A 284 -12.73 13.75 25.76
N ASP A 285 -13.06 13.91 27.04
CA ASP A 285 -12.56 13.04 28.10
C ASP A 285 -13.09 11.60 27.94
N GLY A 286 -12.30 10.64 28.37
CA GLY A 286 -12.66 9.23 28.27
C GLY A 286 -12.61 8.68 26.84
N VAL A 287 -12.03 9.39 25.87
CA VAL A 287 -11.76 8.85 24.54
C VAL A 287 -10.57 7.90 24.57
N PHE A 288 -9.40 8.34 25.03
CA PHE A 288 -8.17 7.54 25.02
C PHE A 288 -7.80 7.04 26.42
N ILE A 289 -7.10 5.91 26.45
CA ILE A 289 -6.42 5.42 27.65
C ILE A 289 -5.12 6.23 27.78
N PRO A 290 -4.86 6.92 28.90
CA PRO A 290 -3.76 7.90 29.01
C PRO A 290 -2.38 7.37 28.60
N LYS A 291 -2.01 6.16 29.06
CA LYS A 291 -0.69 5.55 28.81
C LYS A 291 -0.62 4.65 27.58
N TYR A 292 -1.64 4.67 26.72
CA TYR A 292 -1.66 3.84 25.52
C TYR A 292 -0.50 4.15 24.56
N LYS A 293 -0.14 5.44 24.43
CA LYS A 293 0.95 5.88 23.55
C LYS A 293 2.31 5.36 24.02
N GLU A 294 2.58 5.40 25.32
CA GLU A 294 3.82 4.85 25.90
C GLU A 294 3.94 3.34 25.67
N GLY A 295 2.83 2.61 25.79
CA GLY A 295 2.80 1.18 25.46
C GLY A 295 3.11 0.91 23.98
N ALA A 296 2.61 1.77 23.08
CA ALA A 296 2.90 1.68 21.65
C ALA A 296 4.37 2.02 21.32
N GLU A 297 4.96 3.02 21.98
CA GLU A 297 6.37 3.38 21.82
C GLU A 297 7.31 2.23 22.24
N LYS A 298 7.03 1.57 23.37
CA LYS A 298 7.78 0.36 23.79
C LYS A 298 7.71 -0.78 22.77
N LEU A 299 6.58 -0.93 22.07
CA LEU A 299 6.45 -1.92 21.01
C LEU A 299 7.27 -1.53 19.78
N TRP A 300 7.32 -0.25 19.41
CA TRP A 300 8.19 0.25 18.35
C TRP A 300 9.66 -0.01 18.64
N ASP A 301 10.14 0.32 19.85
CA ASP A 301 11.51 0.06 20.27
C ASP A 301 11.87 -1.43 20.14
N GLY A 302 10.94 -2.31 20.52
CA GLY A 302 11.10 -3.76 20.38
C GLY A 302 11.21 -4.23 18.93
N LEU A 303 10.40 -3.65 18.02
CA LEU A 303 10.45 -3.99 16.60
C LEU A 303 11.71 -3.47 15.91
N GLU A 304 12.14 -2.25 16.23
CA GLU A 304 13.34 -1.64 15.66
C GLU A 304 14.62 -2.36 16.11
N SER A 305 14.67 -2.78 17.37
CA SER A 305 15.86 -3.43 17.94
C SER A 305 15.94 -4.93 17.64
N GLY A 306 14.80 -5.63 17.63
CA GLY A 306 14.78 -7.11 17.63
C GLY A 306 13.89 -7.75 16.56
N GLY A 307 13.11 -6.96 15.81
CA GLY A 307 12.12 -7.46 14.87
C GLY A 307 10.98 -8.26 15.55
N LEU A 308 10.00 -8.66 14.75
CA LEU A 308 8.94 -9.56 15.24
C LEU A 308 9.45 -11.01 15.24
N LYS A 309 9.56 -11.61 16.41
CA LYS A 309 10.02 -13.00 16.58
C LYS A 309 8.93 -13.99 16.17
N CYS A 310 8.76 -14.26 14.87
CA CYS A 310 7.69 -15.13 14.37
C CYS A 310 8.14 -16.50 13.82
N LEU A 311 9.40 -16.72 13.41
CA LEU A 311 9.71 -17.91 12.60
C LEU A 311 11.08 -18.54 12.87
N ALA A 312 11.04 -19.78 13.34
CA ALA A 312 11.85 -20.87 12.82
C ALA A 312 10.92 -22.08 12.79
N TYR A 313 10.35 -22.31 11.62
CA TYR A 313 10.08 -23.68 11.24
C TYR A 313 11.44 -24.31 11.02
N VAL A 314 11.86 -25.16 11.95
CA VAL A 314 12.94 -26.10 11.71
C VAL A 314 12.44 -26.97 10.55
N MET A 315 12.90 -26.68 9.33
CA MET A 315 12.86 -27.70 8.29
C MET A 315 13.79 -28.81 8.77
N ALA A 316 13.20 -29.93 9.19
CA ALA A 316 13.95 -31.16 9.36
C ALA A 316 14.67 -31.49 8.03
N PRO A 317 15.88 -32.06 8.09
CA PRO A 317 16.66 -32.33 6.89
C PRO A 317 15.94 -33.40 6.06
N LEU A 318 15.58 -33.06 4.82
CA LEU A 318 15.19 -34.03 3.79
C LEU A 318 16.48 -34.65 3.22
N GLU A 319 17.09 -35.52 4.02
CA GLU A 319 17.90 -36.61 3.47
C GLU A 319 16.94 -37.70 2.98
N ASP A 320 17.17 -38.19 1.76
CA ASP A 320 16.39 -39.16 0.97
C ASP A 320 15.32 -38.56 0.05
N LEU A 321 15.78 -38.15 -1.15
CA LEU A 321 15.19 -38.53 -2.44
C LEU A 321 16.19 -38.19 -3.56
N ASN A 322 17.16 -39.08 -3.75
CA ASN A 322 17.90 -39.21 -4.99
C ASN A 322 16.92 -39.60 -6.11
N HIS A 323 16.62 -38.70 -7.05
CA HIS A 323 16.44 -39.01 -8.47
C HIS A 323 16.45 -37.72 -9.32
N SER A 324 17.51 -37.59 -10.14
CA SER A 324 17.74 -36.78 -11.35
C SER A 324 17.13 -35.36 -11.46
N PRO A 325 17.93 -34.32 -11.77
CA PRO A 325 17.47 -32.93 -11.77
C PRO A 325 16.74 -32.57 -13.06
N ASP A 326 15.46 -32.22 -12.94
CA ASP A 326 14.79 -31.33 -13.88
C ASP A 326 15.04 -29.87 -13.46
N VAL A 327 15.16 -29.00 -14.46
CA VAL A 327 15.66 -27.60 -14.41
C VAL A 327 14.71 -26.63 -13.67
N GLN A 328 13.92 -27.08 -12.70
CA GLN A 328 12.87 -26.26 -12.05
C GLN A 328 13.13 -25.90 -10.57
N ASP A 329 14.14 -26.47 -9.91
CA ASP A 329 14.38 -26.25 -8.47
C ASP A 329 15.54 -25.30 -8.16
N LEU A 330 15.31 -23.99 -8.41
CA LEU A 330 15.96 -22.94 -7.63
C LEU A 330 14.98 -22.48 -6.53
N PRO A 331 15.44 -22.25 -5.28
CA PRO A 331 14.55 -21.88 -4.18
C PRO A 331 13.83 -20.55 -4.47
N ARG A 332 12.49 -20.60 -4.50
CA ARG A 332 11.64 -19.41 -4.62
C ARG A 332 11.83 -18.50 -3.39
N ARG A 333 12.10 -17.22 -3.63
CA ARG A 333 12.42 -16.21 -2.61
C ARG A 333 11.18 -15.33 -2.34
N PRO A 334 10.41 -15.57 -1.26
CA PRO A 334 9.07 -14.97 -1.09
C PRO A 334 9.05 -13.45 -0.88
N HIS A 335 10.15 -12.82 -0.47
CA HIS A 335 10.23 -11.36 -0.32
C HIS A 335 10.37 -10.60 -1.66
N LEU A 336 10.60 -11.31 -2.77
CA LEU A 336 10.70 -10.76 -4.12
C LEU A 336 9.41 -10.97 -4.94
N GLU A 337 8.50 -11.83 -4.47
CA GLU A 337 7.15 -11.98 -5.03
C GLU A 337 6.30 -10.70 -4.82
N LEU A 338 6.67 -9.83 -3.88
CA LEU A 338 6.00 -8.54 -3.66
C LEU A 338 6.03 -7.60 -4.89
N PHE A 339 7.05 -7.72 -5.76
CA PHE A 339 7.28 -6.79 -6.88
C PHE A 339 7.34 -7.46 -8.25
N ASN A 340 7.73 -8.73 -8.28
CA ASN A 340 7.60 -9.61 -9.44
C ASN A 340 6.69 -10.77 -9.03
N THR A 341 5.46 -10.47 -8.62
CA THR A 341 4.49 -11.52 -8.26
C THR A 341 4.45 -12.48 -9.43
N ASP A 342 4.80 -13.74 -9.20
CA ASP A 342 4.46 -14.77 -10.17
C ASP A 342 2.93 -14.73 -10.17
N PRO A 343 2.28 -14.28 -11.25
CA PRO A 343 0.83 -14.20 -11.23
C PRO A 343 0.37 -15.62 -10.89
N ALA A 344 -0.26 -15.77 -9.72
CA ALA A 344 -1.20 -16.86 -9.52
C ALA A 344 -1.98 -16.95 -10.82
N GLU A 345 -2.07 -18.14 -11.42
CA GLU A 345 -2.86 -18.37 -12.62
C GLU A 345 -4.16 -17.61 -12.42
N CYS A 346 -4.25 -16.42 -13.02
CA CYS A 346 -5.40 -15.57 -12.88
C CYS A 346 -6.32 -16.17 -13.92
N GLY A 347 -6.81 -17.38 -13.62
CA GLY A 347 -7.69 -18.12 -14.48
C GLY A 347 -8.84 -17.20 -14.74
N ASP A 348 -8.97 -16.76 -16.00
CA ASP A 348 -9.99 -15.87 -16.54
C ASP A 348 -10.88 -15.24 -15.45
N ALA A 349 -10.31 -14.34 -14.64
CA ALA A 349 -11.07 -13.66 -13.60
C ALA A 349 -11.88 -12.55 -14.28
N SER A 350 -12.85 -12.95 -15.09
CA SER A 350 -13.79 -12.06 -15.74
C SER A 350 -14.66 -11.42 -14.67
N PHE A 351 -14.56 -10.09 -14.55
CA PHE A 351 -15.41 -9.32 -13.65
C PHE A 351 -16.82 -9.18 -14.26
N HIS A 352 -17.57 -10.28 -14.30
CA HIS A 352 -18.88 -10.37 -14.94
C HIS A 352 -19.95 -9.45 -14.33
N LEU A 353 -19.71 -8.95 -13.11
CA LEU A 353 -20.58 -7.98 -12.46
C LEU A 353 -20.34 -6.55 -12.94
N PHE A 354 -19.22 -6.25 -13.62
CA PHE A 354 -18.90 -4.90 -14.08
C PHE A 354 -20.05 -4.26 -14.87
N PRO A 355 -20.67 -4.91 -15.87
CA PRO A 355 -21.76 -4.30 -16.64
C PRO A 355 -23.04 -4.08 -15.82
N GLN A 356 -23.20 -4.78 -14.69
CA GLN A 356 -24.37 -4.70 -13.81
C GLN A 356 -24.25 -3.56 -12.79
N LEU A 357 -23.06 -2.96 -12.65
CA LEU A 357 -22.87 -1.81 -11.77
C LEU A 357 -23.61 -0.56 -12.32
N PRO A 358 -24.16 0.29 -11.43
CA PRO A 358 -24.62 1.63 -11.80
C PRO A 358 -23.57 2.39 -12.63
N ILE A 359 -24.02 3.21 -13.58
CA ILE A 359 -23.14 3.93 -14.50
C ILE A 359 -22.14 4.83 -13.77
N GLU A 360 -22.53 5.38 -12.62
CA GLU A 360 -21.69 6.20 -11.77
C GLU A 360 -20.49 5.42 -11.24
N LEU A 361 -20.69 4.17 -10.81
CA LEU A 361 -19.61 3.31 -10.32
C LEU A 361 -18.70 2.86 -11.46
N ARG A 362 -19.26 2.53 -12.63
CA ARG A 362 -18.47 2.14 -13.82
C ARG A 362 -17.60 3.30 -14.29
N LEU A 363 -18.13 4.52 -14.33
CA LEU A 363 -17.37 5.73 -14.63
C LEU A 363 -16.27 6.01 -13.61
N LEU A 364 -16.54 5.82 -12.31
CA LEU A 364 -15.52 5.96 -11.26
C LEU A 364 -14.39 4.94 -11.43
N ILE A 365 -14.72 3.69 -11.76
CA ILE A 365 -13.73 2.63 -12.01
C ILE A 365 -12.88 3.00 -13.24
N TRP A 366 -13.49 3.44 -14.34
CA TRP A 366 -12.74 3.88 -15.52
C TRP A 366 -11.82 5.06 -15.23
N ARG A 367 -12.31 6.08 -14.54
CA ARG A 367 -11.50 7.24 -14.15
C ARG A 367 -10.34 6.83 -13.25
N HIS A 368 -10.59 5.96 -12.27
CA HIS A 368 -9.56 5.48 -11.37
C HIS A 368 -8.49 4.65 -12.11
N ALA A 369 -8.90 3.80 -13.05
CA ALA A 369 -7.96 3.01 -13.86
C ALA A 369 -7.04 3.87 -14.74
N LEU A 370 -7.49 5.06 -15.13
CA LEU A 370 -6.71 6.03 -15.94
C LEU A 370 -5.71 6.86 -15.12
N GLN A 371 -5.91 7.00 -13.80
CA GLN A 371 -5.05 7.79 -12.90
C GLN A 371 -3.72 7.07 -12.60
N ARG A 372 -2.92 6.83 -13.64
CA ARG A 372 -1.62 6.17 -13.56
C ARG A 372 -0.55 7.00 -14.26
N ASN A 373 0.65 7.00 -13.70
CA ASN A 373 1.77 7.71 -14.30
C ASN A 373 2.22 6.97 -15.55
N ARG A 374 2.59 7.74 -16.58
CA ARG A 374 2.98 7.19 -17.86
C ARG A 374 4.27 7.82 -18.39
N LEU A 375 5.33 7.04 -18.60
CA LEU A 375 6.57 7.47 -19.25
C LEU A 375 6.44 7.29 -20.76
N LEU A 376 6.54 8.40 -21.51
CA LEU A 376 6.45 8.41 -22.97
C LEU A 376 7.76 8.88 -23.57
N ASN A 377 8.39 8.02 -24.37
CA ASN A 377 9.55 8.41 -25.17
C ASN A 377 9.09 9.06 -26.49
N VAL A 378 9.43 10.33 -26.67
CA VAL A 378 9.17 11.11 -27.87
C VAL A 378 10.50 11.60 -28.47
N THR A 379 10.66 11.39 -29.76
CA THR A 379 11.76 11.97 -30.54
C THR A 379 11.25 13.23 -31.21
N VAL A 380 11.95 14.36 -31.01
CA VAL A 380 11.60 15.64 -31.61
C VAL A 380 12.68 16.03 -32.60
N GLU A 381 12.30 16.25 -33.85
CA GLU A 381 13.20 16.59 -34.97
C GLU A 381 12.75 17.91 -35.61
N GLU A 382 13.69 18.76 -36.00
CA GLU A 382 13.38 19.93 -36.84
C GLU A 382 13.15 19.48 -38.27
N VAL A 383 12.11 20.02 -38.90
CA VAL A 383 11.79 19.72 -40.30
C VAL A 383 12.34 20.86 -41.16
N GLU A 384 13.45 20.59 -41.85
CA GLU A 384 13.95 21.48 -42.90
C GLU A 384 13.07 21.30 -44.15
N SER A 385 12.30 22.32 -44.53
CA SER A 385 11.42 22.21 -45.69
C SER A 385 12.24 22.24 -47.00
N GLU A 386 12.26 21.15 -47.77
CA GLU A 386 12.73 21.19 -49.16
C GLU A 386 11.75 21.98 -50.06
N ASN A 387 10.51 22.19 -49.62
CA ASN A 387 9.51 23.07 -50.23
C ASN A 387 9.21 24.26 -49.31
N ALA A 388 10.05 25.29 -49.39
CA ALA A 388 9.89 26.54 -48.65
C ALA A 388 8.69 27.37 -49.18
N GLY A 389 7.54 27.23 -48.53
CA GLY A 389 6.30 28.00 -48.71
C GLY A 389 5.12 27.16 -48.20
N GLU A 390 4.33 27.53 -47.20
CA GLU A 390 3.55 28.79 -47.16
C GLU A 390 3.15 29.26 -45.74
N THR A 391 3.55 28.61 -44.64
CA THR A 391 3.10 28.98 -43.27
C THR A 391 4.24 29.42 -42.34
N PRO A 392 4.32 30.72 -42.01
CA PRO A 392 5.22 31.22 -40.96
C PRO A 392 4.97 30.54 -39.61
N ARG A 393 6.01 30.41 -38.78
CA ARG A 393 5.84 29.90 -37.41
C ARG A 393 4.81 30.75 -36.65
N TYR A 394 3.96 30.09 -35.87
CA TYR A 394 2.93 30.75 -35.05
C TYR A 394 1.85 31.51 -35.85
N SER A 395 1.75 31.31 -37.16
CA SER A 395 0.69 31.91 -37.99
C SER A 395 -0.61 31.11 -37.99
N VAL A 396 -0.56 29.83 -37.61
CA VAL A 396 -1.72 28.93 -37.55
C VAL A 396 -2.27 28.92 -36.13
N VAL A 397 -3.60 28.94 -35.98
CA VAL A 397 -4.27 28.80 -34.69
C VAL A 397 -4.92 27.43 -34.56
N ASN A 398 -4.83 26.83 -33.37
CA ASN A 398 -5.49 25.57 -33.07
C ASN A 398 -6.98 25.74 -32.76
N SER A 399 -7.66 24.63 -32.44
CA SER A 399 -9.08 24.61 -32.08
C SER A 399 -9.43 25.41 -30.81
N LEU A 400 -8.44 25.78 -29.99
CA LEU A 400 -8.61 26.63 -28.81
C LEU A 400 -8.36 28.12 -29.14
N GLY A 401 -8.15 28.46 -30.41
CA GLY A 401 -7.88 29.84 -30.86
C GLY A 401 -6.49 30.35 -30.47
N ARG A 402 -5.54 29.46 -30.17
CA ARG A 402 -4.17 29.80 -29.75
C ARG A 402 -3.19 29.53 -30.89
N PRO A 403 -2.17 30.38 -31.09
CA PRO A 403 -1.16 30.14 -32.11
C PRO A 403 -0.40 28.84 -31.82
N ILE A 404 0.00 28.13 -32.87
CA ILE A 404 0.83 26.93 -32.83
C ILE A 404 1.98 27.04 -33.83
N THR A 405 3.06 26.34 -33.58
CA THR A 405 4.29 26.44 -34.38
C THR A 405 4.05 26.07 -35.85
N GLY A 406 3.16 25.10 -36.12
CA GLY A 406 2.90 24.57 -37.47
C GLY A 406 3.82 23.38 -37.78
N ASP A 407 4.10 23.14 -39.06
CA ASP A 407 4.78 21.91 -39.53
C ASP A 407 6.33 21.98 -39.45
N HIS A 408 6.85 22.82 -38.55
CA HIS A 408 8.28 23.13 -38.43
C HIS A 408 9.08 22.15 -37.57
N TYR A 409 8.38 21.26 -36.85
CA TYR A 409 8.98 20.14 -36.12
C TYR A 409 8.13 18.88 -36.31
N ARG A 410 8.77 17.74 -36.09
CA ARG A 410 8.12 16.43 -36.14
C ARG A 410 8.29 15.73 -34.80
N VAL A 411 7.19 15.19 -34.27
CA VAL A 411 7.21 14.29 -33.11
C VAL A 411 7.08 12.86 -33.59
N THR A 412 8.09 12.05 -33.33
CA THR A 412 8.08 10.61 -33.64
C THR A 412 7.99 9.80 -32.35
N VAL A 413 7.10 8.81 -32.34
CA VAL A 413 7.04 7.80 -31.27
C VAL A 413 7.25 6.43 -31.86
N GLN A 414 8.03 5.57 -31.20
CA GLN A 414 8.19 4.20 -31.66
C GLN A 414 6.89 3.41 -31.46
N ALA A 415 6.44 2.68 -32.49
CA ALA A 415 5.21 1.87 -32.49
C ALA A 415 5.21 0.74 -31.46
N ARG A 416 6.37 0.47 -30.85
CA ARG A 416 6.54 -0.48 -29.76
C ARG A 416 5.92 0.01 -28.46
N CYS A 417 5.63 1.31 -28.34
CA CYS A 417 4.99 1.93 -27.18
C CYS A 417 3.46 1.98 -27.35
N ARG A 418 2.71 1.49 -26.34
CA ARG A 418 1.25 1.67 -26.31
C ARG A 418 0.91 3.13 -26.05
N LEU A 419 0.59 3.86 -27.12
CA LEU A 419 0.22 5.29 -27.07
C LEU A 419 -1.10 5.57 -26.36
N LEU A 420 -1.99 4.57 -26.31
CA LEU A 420 -3.34 4.70 -25.77
C LEU A 420 -3.61 3.59 -24.75
N PRO A 421 -4.33 3.87 -23.65
CA PRO A 421 -4.81 2.82 -22.77
C PRO A 421 -5.73 1.86 -23.54
N GLU A 422 -5.68 0.56 -23.23
CA GLU A 422 -6.60 -0.45 -23.77
C GLU A 422 -8.07 -0.05 -23.59
N LEU A 423 -8.35 0.76 -22.56
CA LEU A 423 -9.67 1.33 -22.26
C LEU A 423 -10.29 2.13 -23.42
N MET A 424 -9.49 2.67 -24.36
CA MET A 424 -10.00 3.36 -25.55
C MET A 424 -10.78 2.44 -26.51
N SER A 425 -10.51 1.13 -26.45
CA SER A 425 -11.13 0.10 -27.31
C SER A 425 -12.24 -0.71 -26.65
N VAL A 426 -12.46 -0.59 -25.33
CA VAL A 426 -13.36 -1.52 -24.60
C VAL A 426 -14.84 -1.19 -24.80
N THR A 427 -15.29 0.01 -24.39
CA THR A 427 -16.69 0.45 -24.55
C THR A 427 -16.74 1.92 -24.97
N HIS A 428 -17.94 2.42 -25.32
CA HIS A 428 -18.16 3.85 -25.51
C HIS A 428 -17.81 4.65 -24.25
N GLU A 429 -18.26 4.19 -23.08
CA GLU A 429 -18.06 4.86 -21.80
C GLU A 429 -16.58 4.96 -21.41
N SER A 430 -15.83 3.86 -21.55
CA SER A 430 -14.41 3.85 -21.24
C SER A 430 -13.62 4.76 -22.19
N ARG A 431 -14.03 4.83 -23.46
CA ARG A 431 -13.43 5.73 -24.46
C ARG A 431 -13.71 7.20 -24.15
N GLU A 432 -14.92 7.54 -23.71
CA GLU A 432 -15.25 8.90 -23.27
C GLU A 432 -14.45 9.30 -22.03
N ALA A 433 -14.37 8.40 -21.03
CA ALA A 433 -13.56 8.62 -19.83
C ALA A 433 -12.08 8.85 -20.18
N ALA A 434 -11.51 8.05 -21.07
CA ALA A 434 -10.13 8.19 -21.52
C ALA A 434 -9.91 9.50 -22.32
N ARG A 435 -10.82 9.87 -23.22
CA ARG A 435 -10.74 11.15 -23.95
C ARG A 435 -10.83 12.37 -23.04
N ALA A 436 -11.64 12.31 -22.00
CA ALA A 436 -11.73 13.37 -21.00
C ALA A 436 -10.46 13.44 -20.14
N PHE A 437 -9.83 12.29 -19.88
CA PHE A 437 -8.60 12.21 -19.09
C PHE A 437 -7.35 12.65 -19.87
N TYR A 438 -7.28 12.45 -21.19
CA TYR A 438 -6.17 12.91 -22.04
C TYR A 438 -6.61 14.08 -22.95
N PRO A 439 -6.72 15.30 -22.39
CA PRO A 439 -7.31 16.43 -23.10
C PRO A 439 -6.40 17.01 -24.20
N VAL A 440 -5.08 16.84 -24.09
CA VAL A 440 -4.10 17.43 -25.02
C VAL A 440 -3.88 16.49 -26.19
N ARG A 441 -3.85 17.04 -27.42
CA ARG A 441 -3.65 16.29 -28.65
C ARG A 441 -2.60 16.97 -29.52
N ILE A 442 -1.50 16.27 -29.80
CA ILE A 442 -0.44 16.75 -30.68
C ILE A 442 -0.30 15.78 -31.87
N PRO A 443 -0.19 16.26 -33.12
CA PRO A 443 0.15 15.40 -34.25
C PRO A 443 1.48 14.65 -34.01
N CYS A 444 1.52 13.35 -34.29
CA CYS A 444 2.75 12.57 -34.19
C CYS A 444 2.84 11.46 -35.23
N HIS A 445 4.07 11.02 -35.49
CA HIS A 445 4.40 9.95 -36.40
C HIS A 445 4.74 8.68 -35.61
N LEU A 446 3.98 7.62 -35.81
CA LEU A 446 4.23 6.31 -35.23
C LEU A 446 5.19 5.51 -36.12
N LYS A 447 6.41 5.25 -35.64
CA LYS A 447 7.43 4.53 -36.38
C LYS A 447 7.41 3.04 -36.03
N SER A 448 6.98 2.20 -36.97
CA SER A 448 6.93 0.74 -36.82
C SER A 448 7.92 0.04 -37.75
N ALA A 449 8.11 -1.28 -37.58
CA ALA A 449 8.87 -2.09 -38.54
C ALA A 449 8.23 -2.12 -39.94
N ALA A 450 6.91 -1.86 -40.04
CA ALA A 450 6.15 -1.85 -41.28
C ALA A 450 6.08 -0.46 -41.96
N GLY A 451 6.65 0.59 -41.35
CA GLY A 451 6.64 1.96 -41.85
C GLY A 451 6.19 2.99 -40.81
N THR A 452 6.08 4.25 -41.26
CA THR A 452 5.66 5.39 -40.44
C THR A 452 4.19 5.73 -40.72
N GLN A 453 3.40 5.86 -39.66
CA GLN A 453 1.97 6.21 -39.74
C GLN A 453 1.70 7.53 -39.00
N GLU A 454 0.93 8.43 -39.60
CA GLU A 454 0.46 9.65 -38.92
C GLU A 454 -0.68 9.36 -37.96
N THR A 455 -0.59 9.91 -36.75
CA THR A 455 -1.58 9.78 -35.69
C THR A 455 -1.55 11.00 -34.76
N ALA A 456 -2.24 10.94 -33.64
CA ALA A 456 -2.20 11.96 -32.61
C ALA A 456 -1.74 11.38 -31.27
N LEU A 457 -0.78 12.06 -30.64
CA LEU A 457 -0.34 11.82 -29.29
C LEU A 457 -1.34 12.44 -28.31
N LEU A 458 -2.06 11.59 -27.57
CA LEU A 458 -2.99 12.03 -26.53
C LEU A 458 -2.24 12.13 -25.20
N LEU A 459 -2.30 13.29 -24.54
CA LEU A 459 -1.52 13.58 -23.34
C LEU A 459 -2.39 14.12 -22.19
N ASN A 460 -1.97 13.77 -20.98
CA ASN A 460 -2.36 14.37 -19.72
C ASN A 460 -1.09 14.90 -19.06
N LEU A 461 -0.90 16.22 -19.14
CA LEU A 461 0.34 16.88 -18.73
C LEU A 461 0.63 16.81 -17.22
N SER A 462 -0.31 16.30 -16.40
CA SER A 462 -0.12 16.06 -14.96
C SER A 462 0.28 14.63 -14.60
N TYR A 463 0.09 13.66 -15.51
CA TYR A 463 0.37 12.23 -15.26
C TYR A 463 1.41 11.66 -16.22
N ASP A 464 1.59 12.29 -17.38
CA ASP A 464 2.56 11.86 -18.37
C ASP A 464 3.95 12.47 -18.09
N TYR A 465 4.93 11.59 -17.92
CA TYR A 465 6.36 11.87 -17.87
C TYR A 465 6.88 11.83 -19.30
N LEU A 466 7.27 12.99 -19.83
CA LEU A 466 7.68 13.09 -21.22
C LEU A 466 9.20 12.93 -21.31
N GLN A 467 9.64 11.76 -21.78
CA GLN A 467 11.03 11.51 -22.14
C GLN A 467 11.29 12.05 -23.53
N ILE A 468 12.19 13.02 -23.63
CA ILE A 468 12.51 13.69 -24.88
C ILE A 468 13.90 13.25 -25.32
N SER A 469 13.94 12.49 -26.40
CA SER A 469 15.16 12.22 -27.16
C SER A 469 15.20 13.24 -28.29
N SER A 470 15.59 14.46 -27.98
CA SER A 470 15.93 15.45 -28.99
C SER A 470 17.43 15.33 -29.19
N GLY A 471 17.89 15.01 -30.41
CA GLY A 471 19.28 15.23 -30.79
C GLY A 471 19.68 16.72 -30.60
N PRO A 472 20.69 17.25 -31.30
CA PRO A 472 21.19 18.62 -31.04
C PRO A 472 20.21 19.80 -31.32
N CYS A 473 18.92 19.58 -31.56
CA CYS A 473 17.94 20.61 -31.92
C CYS A 473 16.98 21.01 -30.77
N TRP A 474 17.48 21.81 -29.83
CA TRP A 474 16.68 22.41 -28.76
C TRP A 474 15.60 23.38 -29.24
N LYS A 475 15.76 23.96 -30.43
CA LYS A 475 14.79 24.88 -31.03
C LYS A 475 13.46 24.18 -31.30
N ALA A 476 13.48 23.01 -31.94
CA ALA A 476 12.29 22.19 -32.17
C ALA A 476 11.66 21.70 -30.87
N THR A 477 12.47 21.37 -29.85
CA THR A 477 11.95 21.01 -28.51
C THR A 477 11.22 22.17 -27.84
N ILE A 478 11.71 23.40 -27.99
CA ILE A 478 11.07 24.61 -27.46
C ILE A 478 9.74 24.90 -28.16
N ASP A 479 9.69 24.72 -29.49
CA ASP A 479 8.46 24.80 -30.26
C ASP A 479 7.43 23.75 -29.82
N PHE A 480 7.90 22.53 -29.58
CA PHE A 480 7.05 21.47 -29.06
C PHE A 480 6.48 21.83 -27.68
N PHE A 481 7.27 22.42 -26.77
CA PHE A 481 6.76 22.90 -25.47
C PHE A 481 5.73 24.01 -25.62
N HIS A 482 5.93 24.92 -26.57
CA HIS A 482 4.94 25.93 -26.92
C HIS A 482 3.62 25.26 -27.34
N ASP A 483 3.67 24.29 -28.25
CA ASP A 483 2.49 23.63 -28.78
C ASP A 483 1.78 22.74 -27.74
N LEU A 484 2.52 22.10 -26.83
CA LEU A 484 1.94 21.40 -25.69
C LEU A 484 1.08 22.35 -24.84
N ARG A 485 1.59 23.55 -24.56
CA ARG A 485 0.87 24.56 -23.78
C ARG A 485 -0.30 25.17 -24.58
N ALA A 486 -0.11 25.42 -25.87
CA ALA A 486 -1.15 25.95 -26.74
C ALA A 486 -2.33 24.97 -26.85
N ASN A 487 -2.07 23.66 -26.88
CA ASN A 487 -3.08 22.61 -26.95
C ASN A 487 -3.58 22.12 -25.58
N ASP A 488 -3.18 22.77 -24.48
CA ASP A 488 -3.64 22.43 -23.13
C ASP A 488 -4.89 23.24 -22.74
N PRO A 489 -6.11 22.64 -22.76
CA PRO A 489 -7.32 23.34 -22.39
C PRO A 489 -7.40 23.61 -20.88
N LEU A 490 -6.69 22.86 -20.04
CA LEU A 490 -6.69 23.03 -18.59
C LEU A 490 -5.69 24.12 -18.14
N GLY A 491 -4.72 24.45 -19.00
CA GLY A 491 -3.69 25.45 -18.70
C GLY A 491 -2.71 25.01 -17.61
N THR A 492 -2.65 23.71 -17.35
CA THR A 492 -1.76 23.09 -16.36
C THR A 492 -0.30 23.21 -16.76
N GLY A 493 0.01 23.06 -18.05
CA GLY A 493 1.36 22.92 -18.57
C GLY A 493 1.98 21.55 -18.24
N LEU A 494 3.11 21.25 -18.88
CA LEU A 494 3.89 20.03 -18.61
C LEU A 494 4.44 20.05 -17.18
N GLN A 495 4.16 19.00 -16.39
CA GLN A 495 4.63 18.89 -15.00
C GLN A 495 5.85 17.97 -14.85
N HIS A 496 6.05 17.01 -15.76
CA HIS A 496 7.03 15.96 -15.59
C HIS A 496 7.88 15.78 -16.85
N LEU A 497 9.18 16.08 -16.75
CA LEU A 497 10.13 16.04 -17.86
C LEU A 497 11.22 14.99 -17.61
N VAL A 498 11.55 14.19 -18.62
CA VAL A 498 12.67 13.25 -18.59
C VAL A 498 13.61 13.54 -19.76
N LEU A 499 14.91 13.70 -19.48
CA LEU A 499 15.93 14.06 -20.46
C LEU A 499 16.86 12.87 -20.72
N ASP A 500 17.00 12.48 -21.98
CA ASP A 500 17.69 11.24 -22.40
C ASP A 500 19.09 11.46 -22.96
N ASP A 501 19.31 12.51 -23.77
CA ASP A 501 20.58 12.66 -24.49
C ASP A 501 21.74 13.20 -23.63
N ALA A 502 22.90 12.51 -23.75
CA ALA A 502 24.19 12.89 -23.15
C ALA A 502 25.08 13.67 -24.13
N ASP A 503 24.86 13.53 -25.44
CA ASP A 503 25.97 13.65 -26.40
C ASP A 503 26.14 15.01 -27.08
N SER A 504 25.54 16.08 -26.57
CA SER A 504 25.88 17.41 -27.05
C SER A 504 25.76 18.46 -25.96
N ASP A 505 26.90 19.05 -25.57
CA ASP A 505 26.91 20.39 -25.01
C ASP A 505 26.05 21.24 -25.96
N PRO A 506 24.88 21.72 -25.53
CA PRO A 506 23.98 22.43 -26.42
C PRO A 506 24.77 23.61 -26.95
N THR A 507 25.01 23.63 -28.27
CA THR A 507 25.66 24.78 -28.91
C THR A 507 24.91 26.02 -28.41
N PRO A 508 25.58 27.01 -27.79
CA PRO A 508 24.94 27.94 -26.87
C PRO A 508 23.81 28.69 -27.57
N LEU A 509 22.59 28.21 -27.36
CA LEU A 509 21.41 28.72 -28.00
C LEU A 509 21.09 30.04 -27.33
N LYS A 510 21.01 31.11 -28.11
CA LYS A 510 20.74 32.44 -27.57
C LYS A 510 19.24 32.72 -27.58
N PRO A 511 18.75 33.57 -26.67
CA PRO A 511 17.34 34.00 -26.68
C PRO A 511 16.91 34.64 -28.01
N THR A 512 17.86 35.20 -28.77
CA THR A 512 17.63 35.80 -30.09
C THR A 512 17.34 34.78 -31.18
N ASP A 513 17.69 33.52 -30.96
CA ASP A 513 17.60 32.46 -31.96
C ASP A 513 16.23 31.74 -31.89
N ILE A 514 15.41 32.10 -30.90
CA ILE A 514 14.08 31.54 -30.63
C ILE A 514 13.04 32.66 -30.75
N ASP A 515 11.85 32.32 -31.26
CA ASP A 515 10.72 33.22 -31.22
C ASP A 515 10.33 33.62 -29.79
N THR A 516 9.95 34.88 -29.62
CA THR A 516 9.59 35.44 -28.31
C THR A 516 8.44 34.71 -27.62
N THR A 517 7.47 34.19 -28.38
CA THR A 517 6.32 33.43 -27.89
C THR A 517 6.73 32.06 -27.40
N ALA A 518 7.54 31.35 -28.19
CA ALA A 518 8.03 30.02 -27.82
C ALA A 518 9.01 30.06 -26.65
N LEU A 519 9.88 31.08 -26.60
CA LEU A 519 10.77 31.31 -25.46
C LEU A 519 9.97 31.62 -24.18
N ALA A 520 8.91 32.43 -24.27
CA ALA A 520 8.04 32.71 -23.13
C ALA A 520 7.31 31.43 -22.66
N ALA A 521 6.82 30.61 -23.59
CA ALA A 521 6.19 29.33 -23.27
C ALA A 521 7.19 28.36 -22.62
N PHE A 522 8.41 28.25 -23.13
CA PHE A 522 9.47 27.44 -22.55
C PHE A 522 9.76 27.86 -21.11
N ARG A 523 9.99 29.16 -20.86
CA ARG A 523 10.24 29.69 -19.51
C ARG A 523 9.08 29.39 -18.56
N ALA A 524 7.84 29.52 -19.04
CA ALA A 524 6.65 29.23 -18.25
C ALA A 524 6.50 27.73 -17.97
N THR A 525 6.86 26.87 -18.92
CA THR A 525 6.87 25.41 -18.75
C THR A 525 7.91 25.00 -17.72
N VAL A 526 9.16 25.48 -17.85
CA VAL A 526 10.24 25.18 -16.90
C VAL A 526 9.86 25.55 -15.47
N LYS A 527 9.25 26.73 -15.27
CA LYS A 527 8.75 27.19 -13.96
C LYS A 527 7.60 26.35 -13.39
N GLY A 528 6.85 25.65 -14.24
CA GLY A 528 5.71 24.82 -13.85
C GLY A 528 6.03 23.34 -13.66
N LEU A 529 7.28 22.92 -13.90
CA LEU A 529 7.71 21.55 -13.70
C LEU A 529 7.66 21.18 -12.22
N LYS A 530 7.18 19.97 -11.93
CA LYS A 530 7.21 19.34 -10.60
C LYS A 530 8.33 18.31 -10.49
N SER A 531 8.73 17.70 -11.60
CA SER A 531 9.87 16.78 -11.62
C SER A 531 10.67 16.87 -12.91
N ILE A 532 11.99 16.70 -12.77
CA ILE A 532 12.96 16.65 -13.86
C ILE A 532 13.85 15.43 -13.63
N TRP A 533 13.78 14.44 -14.51
CA TRP A 533 14.61 13.25 -14.41
C TRP A 533 15.63 13.20 -15.54
N PHE A 534 16.87 12.84 -15.20
CA PHE A 534 17.94 12.61 -16.15
C PHE A 534 18.09 11.11 -16.33
N ARG A 535 17.70 10.62 -17.51
CA ARG A 535 17.76 9.19 -17.82
C ARG A 535 19.20 8.75 -17.99
N ASN A 536 19.60 7.73 -17.26
CA ASN A 536 20.96 7.21 -17.24
C ASN A 536 20.94 5.69 -17.07
N VAL A 537 20.42 5.04 -18.11
CA VAL A 537 20.26 3.58 -18.17
C VAL A 537 21.41 2.94 -18.93
N THR A 538 21.77 1.71 -18.55
CA THR A 538 22.95 1.01 -19.11
C THR A 538 22.56 -0.35 -19.64
N PRO A 539 23.17 -0.86 -20.72
CA PRO A 539 22.92 -2.23 -21.18
C PRO A 539 23.40 -3.30 -20.19
N ALA A 540 24.20 -2.92 -19.19
CA ALA A 540 24.66 -3.81 -18.13
C ALA A 540 23.60 -3.98 -17.03
N GLY A 541 23.39 -5.23 -16.61
CA GLY A 541 22.52 -5.62 -15.50
C GLY A 541 23.30 -5.79 -14.19
N ARG A 542 22.97 -6.84 -13.42
CA ARG A 542 23.76 -7.24 -12.24
C ARG A 542 25.13 -7.80 -12.59
N GLY A 543 25.24 -8.40 -13.78
CA GLY A 543 26.50 -8.82 -14.40
C GLY A 543 27.16 -7.72 -15.23
N LEU A 544 28.44 -7.43 -14.96
CA LEU A 544 29.28 -6.53 -15.75
C LEU A 544 30.32 -7.37 -16.52
N ASP A 545 30.36 -7.25 -17.86
CA ASP A 545 31.31 -7.99 -18.71
C ASP A 545 32.74 -7.42 -18.59
N VAL A 546 33.72 -8.32 -18.66
CA VAL A 546 35.17 -8.05 -18.62
C VAL A 546 35.58 -7.10 -19.74
N LEU A 547 34.94 -7.18 -20.92
CA LEU A 547 35.25 -6.29 -22.04
C LEU A 547 34.80 -4.84 -21.81
N THR A 548 33.89 -4.60 -20.86
CA THR A 548 33.35 -3.28 -20.56
C THR A 548 34.23 -2.48 -19.58
N PHE A 549 35.25 -3.09 -18.94
CA PHE A 549 36.07 -2.42 -17.92
C PHE A 549 37.58 -2.65 -17.97
N ARG A 550 38.31 -1.57 -17.64
CA ARG A 550 39.76 -1.56 -17.40
C ARG A 550 40.14 -1.36 -15.92
N THR A 551 39.19 -1.22 -14.99
CA THR A 551 39.51 -0.70 -13.63
C THR A 551 38.87 -1.40 -12.42
N ALA A 552 37.80 -2.19 -12.52
CA ALA A 552 37.31 -3.02 -11.39
C ALA A 552 36.29 -4.07 -11.83
N HIS A 553 36.36 -5.28 -11.26
CA HIS A 553 35.27 -6.27 -11.31
C HIS A 553 34.22 -5.90 -10.27
N VAL A 554 33.00 -5.60 -10.70
CA VAL A 554 31.88 -5.18 -9.83
C VAL A 554 30.65 -5.98 -10.21
N PHE A 555 29.87 -6.40 -9.21
CA PHE A 555 28.52 -6.94 -9.39
C PHE A 555 27.54 -5.95 -8.77
N ASN A 556 26.48 -5.58 -9.49
CA ASN A 556 25.35 -4.89 -8.86
C ASN A 556 24.43 -5.98 -8.28
N TYR A 557 24.03 -5.94 -7.02
CA TYR A 557 23.29 -7.06 -6.41
C TYR A 557 21.76 -6.92 -6.54
N GLY A 558 21.24 -5.71 -6.80
CA GLY A 558 19.79 -5.41 -6.83
C GLY A 558 19.33 -4.45 -7.94
N TYR A 559 20.13 -4.32 -9.00
CA TYR A 559 19.95 -3.36 -10.09
C TYR A 559 18.66 -3.61 -10.88
N PRO A 560 17.75 -2.62 -11.01
CA PRO A 560 16.45 -2.82 -11.67
C PRO A 560 16.60 -2.96 -13.19
N VAL A 561 15.68 -3.70 -13.80
CA VAL A 561 15.59 -3.88 -15.25
C VAL A 561 14.50 -2.97 -15.79
N VAL A 562 14.81 -2.16 -16.80
CA VAL A 562 13.88 -1.22 -17.43
C VAL A 562 13.20 -1.92 -18.61
N PRO A 563 11.91 -2.32 -18.50
CA PRO A 563 11.19 -2.89 -19.63
C PRO A 563 10.84 -1.87 -20.74
N SER A 564 10.22 -2.31 -21.82
CA SER A 564 9.41 -1.40 -22.64
C SER A 564 8.07 -1.22 -21.96
N PHE A 565 7.87 -0.07 -21.32
CA PHE A 565 6.62 0.21 -20.64
C PHE A 565 6.28 1.67 -20.74
N THR A 566 4.98 1.88 -20.79
CA THR A 566 4.39 3.20 -20.75
C THR A 566 3.96 3.52 -19.32
N PHE A 567 3.55 2.58 -18.47
CA PHE A 567 2.95 2.89 -17.15
C PHE A 567 3.79 2.42 -15.97
N PHE A 568 3.81 3.23 -14.91
CA PHE A 568 4.52 2.92 -13.67
C PHE A 568 3.80 3.50 -12.45
N ASP A 569 4.06 2.92 -11.27
CA ASP A 569 3.54 3.44 -10.01
C ASP A 569 4.18 4.76 -9.61
N THR A 570 3.52 5.54 -8.75
CA THR A 570 4.18 6.71 -8.15
C THR A 570 5.46 6.24 -7.43
N PRO A 571 6.64 6.84 -7.73
CA PRO A 571 7.90 6.43 -7.12
C PRO A 571 7.82 6.46 -5.59
N ARG A 572 8.39 5.45 -4.96
CA ARG A 572 8.46 5.34 -3.49
C ARG A 572 9.83 4.88 -3.09
N ARG A 573 10.28 5.24 -1.89
CA ARG A 573 11.53 4.76 -1.33
C ARG A 573 11.64 3.24 -1.48
N ASP A 574 12.74 2.76 -2.04
CA ASP A 574 12.94 1.33 -2.27
C ASP A 574 12.85 0.58 -0.94
N PRO A 575 11.91 -0.34 -0.74
CA PRO A 575 11.74 -1.01 0.55
C PRO A 575 12.77 -2.12 0.80
N ARG A 576 13.59 -2.48 -0.19
CA ARG A 576 14.60 -3.55 -0.09
C ARG A 576 15.82 -3.07 0.70
N ASN A 577 16.46 -3.94 1.49
CA ASN A 577 17.73 -3.62 2.14
C ASN A 577 18.91 -3.69 1.14
N ILE A 578 19.08 -2.62 0.37
CA ILE A 578 20.01 -2.54 -0.76
C ILE A 578 21.35 -1.89 -0.41
N THR A 579 21.69 -1.78 0.88
CA THR A 579 22.89 -1.07 1.34
C THR A 579 24.16 -1.56 0.63
N ARG A 580 24.35 -2.88 0.51
CA ARG A 580 25.48 -3.44 -0.22
C ARG A 580 25.39 -3.17 -1.72
N ASP A 581 24.20 -3.26 -2.29
CA ASP A 581 23.92 -3.07 -3.71
C ASP A 581 24.23 -1.64 -4.18
N LEU A 582 24.19 -0.67 -3.26
CA LEU A 582 24.48 0.73 -3.50
C LEU A 582 25.98 1.09 -3.36
N GLU A 583 26.84 0.19 -2.88
CA GLU A 583 28.26 0.50 -2.66
C GLU A 583 29.04 0.73 -3.96
N LYS A 584 28.61 0.08 -5.04
CA LYS A 584 29.29 0.12 -6.34
C LYS A 584 28.26 0.10 -7.46
N VAL A 585 27.50 1.18 -7.58
CA VAL A 585 26.50 1.33 -8.65
C VAL A 585 27.19 1.76 -9.93
N TRP A 586 27.06 0.95 -10.97
CA TRP A 586 27.47 1.35 -12.32
C TRP A 586 26.42 2.27 -12.94
N ALA A 587 26.84 3.46 -13.31
CA ALA A 587 26.04 4.49 -13.94
C ALA A 587 26.38 4.68 -15.44
N GLY A 588 27.08 3.74 -16.07
CA GLY A 588 27.36 3.81 -17.50
C GLY A 588 28.69 4.46 -17.86
N ILE A 589 28.96 4.51 -19.17
CA ILE A 589 30.20 5.04 -19.74
C ILE A 589 30.24 6.58 -19.64
N HIS A 590 29.08 7.22 -19.62
CA HIS A 590 28.94 8.66 -19.45
C HIS A 590 28.73 8.99 -17.97
N ASP A 591 29.27 10.13 -17.52
CA ASP A 591 29.08 10.58 -16.14
C ASP A 591 27.61 11.03 -15.94
N PRO A 592 26.84 10.44 -15.02
CA PRO A 592 25.44 10.80 -14.76
C PRO A 592 25.25 12.29 -14.41
N ARG A 593 26.29 12.98 -13.96
CA ARG A 593 26.27 14.40 -13.59
C ARG A 593 26.35 15.36 -14.79
N GLY A 594 26.77 14.86 -15.95
CA GLY A 594 26.91 15.67 -17.16
C GLY A 594 25.58 16.24 -17.66
N LYS A 595 24.51 15.44 -17.68
CA LYS A 595 23.18 15.86 -18.16
C LYS A 595 22.55 16.96 -17.29
N PRO A 596 22.52 16.85 -15.95
CA PRO A 596 22.12 17.97 -15.09
C PRO A 596 22.89 19.26 -15.36
N LEU A 597 24.20 19.17 -15.57
CA LEU A 597 25.05 20.33 -15.86
C LEU A 597 24.72 20.97 -17.22
N ALA A 598 24.59 20.16 -18.28
CA ALA A 598 24.21 20.62 -19.61
C ALA A 598 22.83 21.31 -19.60
N TRP A 599 21.86 20.74 -18.88
CA TRP A 599 20.55 21.35 -18.68
C TRP A 599 20.63 22.70 -17.96
N ARG A 600 21.42 22.81 -16.88
CA ARG A 600 21.64 24.09 -16.18
C ARG A 600 22.25 25.13 -17.12
N ARG A 601 23.23 24.75 -17.94
CA ARG A 601 23.86 25.65 -18.94
C ARG A 601 22.85 26.16 -19.97
N LEU A 602 22.00 25.28 -20.50
CA LEU A 602 20.93 25.65 -21.43
C LEU A 602 19.93 26.62 -20.79
N LEU A 603 19.46 26.32 -19.58
CA LEU A 603 18.53 27.20 -18.88
C LEU A 603 19.12 28.60 -18.74
N ARG A 604 20.38 28.70 -18.31
CA ARG A 604 21.08 29.99 -18.17
C ARG A 604 21.27 30.69 -19.51
N SER A 605 21.61 29.98 -20.59
CA SER A 605 21.75 30.57 -21.92
C SER A 605 20.42 31.17 -22.40
N LEU A 606 19.30 30.59 -22.02
CA LEU A 606 17.95 31.05 -22.33
C LEU A 606 17.39 32.06 -21.31
N GLY A 607 18.21 32.51 -20.36
CA GLY A 607 17.85 33.51 -19.36
C GLY A 607 16.95 32.99 -18.23
N VAL A 608 17.02 31.69 -17.94
CA VAL A 608 16.42 31.05 -16.75
C VAL A 608 17.54 30.69 -15.79
N ASP A 609 17.47 31.21 -14.57
CA ASP A 609 18.40 30.88 -13.50
C ASP A 609 17.80 29.72 -12.68
N PRO A 610 18.32 28.47 -12.79
CA PRO A 610 17.73 27.31 -12.14
C PRO A 610 17.60 27.49 -10.63
N GLU A 611 18.57 28.12 -9.98
CA GLU A 611 18.60 28.29 -8.53
C GLU A 611 17.61 29.35 -8.01
N ARG A 612 17.21 30.29 -8.86
CA ARG A 612 16.27 31.38 -8.51
C ARG A 612 14.87 31.15 -9.05
N ASP A 613 14.75 30.64 -10.27
CA ASP A 613 13.54 30.66 -11.06
C ASP A 613 12.74 29.35 -11.00
N LEU A 614 13.36 28.23 -10.61
CA LEU A 614 12.66 26.96 -10.35
C LEU A 614 12.11 26.93 -8.91
N ASP A 615 10.99 26.23 -8.72
CA ASP A 615 10.48 25.93 -7.39
C ASP A 615 11.50 25.06 -6.63
N PRO A 616 11.92 25.43 -5.40
CA PRO A 616 12.78 24.57 -4.58
C PRO A 616 12.22 23.17 -4.33
N ALA A 617 10.92 22.97 -4.50
CA ALA A 617 10.24 21.68 -4.37
C ALA A 617 10.27 20.83 -5.66
N VAL A 618 10.85 21.31 -6.78
CA VAL A 618 10.98 20.50 -7.99
C VAL A 618 11.84 19.27 -7.70
N ASP A 619 11.31 18.09 -7.99
CA ASP A 619 11.98 16.81 -7.80
C ASP A 619 12.99 16.55 -8.93
N VAL A 620 14.27 16.74 -8.65
CA VAL A 620 15.35 16.57 -9.64
C VAL A 620 16.13 15.28 -9.37
N ARG A 621 16.05 14.30 -10.29
CA ARG A 621 16.59 12.95 -10.08
C ARG A 621 17.39 12.42 -11.27
N VAL A 622 18.26 11.45 -11.01
CA VAL A 622 18.90 10.61 -12.04
C VAL A 622 18.21 9.26 -12.05
N MET A 623 17.69 8.86 -13.20
CA MET A 623 17.07 7.56 -13.44
C MET A 623 18.14 6.53 -13.80
N VAL A 624 18.23 5.45 -13.04
CA VAL A 624 19.26 4.40 -13.14
C VAL A 624 18.61 3.03 -13.29
N GLY A 625 19.12 2.21 -14.22
CA GLY A 625 18.63 0.84 -14.43
C GLY A 625 19.25 0.16 -15.65
N ALA A 626 18.97 -1.13 -15.81
CA ALA A 626 19.43 -1.94 -16.92
C ALA A 626 18.50 -1.79 -18.13
N HIS A 627 19.03 -1.30 -19.24
CA HIS A 627 18.30 -1.15 -20.49
C HIS A 627 18.01 -2.52 -21.12
N ARG A 628 16.74 -2.94 -21.03
CA ARG A 628 16.18 -4.14 -21.67
C ARG A 628 14.84 -3.83 -22.36
N GLU A 629 14.69 -2.58 -22.78
CA GLU A 629 13.42 -2.08 -23.33
C GLU A 629 13.03 -2.83 -24.59
N ASP A 630 14.00 -3.19 -25.44
CA ASP A 630 13.72 -3.96 -26.65
C ASP A 630 13.29 -5.39 -26.39
N ASP A 631 13.69 -5.94 -25.25
CA ASP A 631 13.55 -7.36 -24.90
C ASP A 631 12.30 -7.65 -24.10
N VAL A 632 11.78 -6.68 -23.33
CA VAL A 632 10.67 -6.87 -22.38
C VAL A 632 9.44 -6.07 -22.78
N ARG A 633 8.53 -6.70 -23.55
CA ARG A 633 7.28 -6.06 -24.07
C ARG A 633 6.01 -6.64 -23.48
N SER A 634 6.10 -7.87 -23.00
CA SER A 634 5.00 -8.63 -22.43
C SER A 634 5.41 -9.23 -21.10
N ARG A 635 4.43 -9.77 -20.37
CA ARG A 635 4.71 -10.53 -19.14
C ARG A 635 5.63 -11.72 -19.38
N GLU A 636 5.49 -12.38 -20.52
CA GLU A 636 6.31 -13.53 -20.90
C GLU A 636 7.76 -13.12 -21.17
N ASP A 637 7.94 -12.01 -21.89
CA ASP A 637 9.26 -11.44 -22.12
C ASP A 637 9.94 -11.00 -20.82
N ALA A 638 9.18 -10.45 -19.87
CA ALA A 638 9.68 -10.08 -18.55
C ALA A 638 10.20 -11.29 -17.77
N ARG A 639 9.44 -12.39 -17.75
CA ARG A 639 9.87 -13.65 -17.12
C ARG A 639 11.14 -14.18 -17.75
N ARG A 640 11.19 -14.24 -19.08
CA ARG A 640 12.38 -14.66 -19.84
C ARG A 640 13.59 -13.79 -19.48
N CYS A 641 13.43 -12.48 -19.55
CA CYS A 641 14.52 -11.53 -19.28
C CYS A 641 15.04 -11.63 -17.84
N LEU A 642 14.16 -11.72 -16.82
CA LEU A 642 14.58 -11.88 -15.43
C LEU A 642 15.30 -13.22 -15.21
N HIS A 643 14.88 -14.29 -15.90
CA HIS A 643 15.56 -15.59 -15.85
C HIS A 643 16.94 -15.55 -16.51
N GLU A 644 17.04 -14.96 -17.71
CA GLU A 644 18.32 -14.76 -18.41
C GLU A 644 19.27 -13.88 -17.59
N GLU A 645 18.76 -12.85 -16.92
CA GLU A 645 19.55 -11.96 -16.07
C GLU A 645 20.08 -12.68 -14.82
N ASP A 646 19.25 -13.51 -14.15
CA ASP A 646 19.69 -14.38 -13.06
C ASP A 646 20.78 -15.37 -13.52
N PHE A 647 20.58 -16.00 -14.69
CA PHE A 647 21.53 -16.95 -15.24
C PHE A 647 22.87 -16.29 -15.60
N GLU A 648 22.85 -15.14 -16.29
CA GLU A 648 24.06 -14.41 -16.67
C GLU A 648 24.83 -13.89 -15.45
N TRP A 649 24.12 -13.44 -14.40
CA TRP A 649 24.73 -13.03 -13.15
C TRP A 649 25.47 -14.19 -12.46
N LEU A 650 24.86 -15.38 -12.38
CA LEU A 650 25.50 -16.59 -11.84
C LEU A 650 26.64 -17.08 -12.74
N ARG A 651 26.45 -17.07 -14.06
CA ARG A 651 27.45 -17.49 -15.06
C ARG A 651 28.71 -16.65 -14.97
N LEU A 652 28.59 -15.33 -14.87
CA LEU A 652 29.73 -14.43 -14.73
C LEU A 652 30.47 -14.67 -13.40
N GLN A 653 29.75 -14.85 -12.28
CA GLN A 653 30.40 -15.20 -11.03
C GLN A 653 31.17 -16.52 -11.12
N TRP A 654 30.61 -17.56 -11.74
CA TRP A 654 31.32 -18.83 -11.96
C TRP A 654 32.50 -18.71 -12.93
N TRP A 655 32.38 -17.92 -13.99
CA TRP A 655 33.49 -17.65 -14.92
C TRP A 655 34.70 -17.07 -14.19
N PHE A 656 34.49 -16.09 -13.29
CA PHE A 656 35.58 -15.47 -12.51
C PHE A 656 36.24 -16.42 -11.50
N HIS A 657 35.59 -17.54 -11.15
CA HIS A 657 36.10 -18.50 -10.18
C HIS A 657 37.03 -19.57 -10.77
N GLY A 658 37.00 -19.79 -12.08
CA GLY A 658 37.76 -20.87 -12.70
C GLY A 658 37.18 -22.23 -12.38
N TRP A 659 36.96 -23.01 -13.43
CA TRP A 659 36.95 -24.46 -13.35
C TRP A 659 38.04 -24.99 -12.40
N ALA A 660 37.62 -25.53 -11.26
CA ALA A 660 38.33 -26.61 -10.61
C ALA A 660 37.57 -27.90 -10.96
N ASP A 661 38.21 -28.74 -11.78
CA ASP A 661 37.92 -30.17 -11.98
C ASP A 661 36.67 -30.58 -12.79
N GLY A 662 36.75 -30.49 -14.13
CA GLY A 662 35.87 -31.22 -15.05
C GLY A 662 36.56 -31.56 -16.39
N PRO A 663 36.40 -32.78 -16.94
CA PRO A 663 37.06 -33.16 -18.20
C PRO A 663 36.26 -32.63 -19.41
N ASP A 664 36.99 -32.13 -20.41
CA ASP A 664 36.58 -32.01 -21.83
C ASP A 664 35.52 -30.99 -22.27
N TRP A 665 35.62 -29.73 -21.82
CA TRP A 665 35.15 -28.59 -22.66
C TRP A 665 36.28 -27.59 -22.93
N GLY A 666 36.98 -27.81 -24.06
CA GLY A 666 37.60 -26.74 -24.86
C GLY A 666 38.71 -25.90 -24.21
N ARG A 667 39.96 -26.25 -24.50
CA ARG A 667 41.15 -25.43 -24.23
C ARG A 667 41.00 -24.00 -24.77
N GLY A 668 41.35 -23.00 -23.95
CA GLY A 668 42.10 -21.85 -24.43
C GLY A 668 41.45 -20.46 -24.30
N CYS A 669 41.08 -20.03 -23.10
CA CYS A 669 41.20 -18.61 -22.71
C CYS A 669 41.59 -18.54 -21.23
N PRO A 670 42.63 -17.79 -20.85
CA PRO A 670 43.03 -17.70 -19.46
C PRO A 670 41.97 -16.89 -18.66
N PRO A 671 41.84 -17.10 -17.34
CA PRO A 671 40.85 -16.40 -16.53
C PRO A 671 41.01 -14.87 -16.69
N ALA A 672 39.86 -14.18 -16.70
CA ALA A 672 39.82 -12.73 -16.75
C ALA A 672 40.61 -12.16 -15.56
N GLY A 673 41.74 -11.52 -15.86
CA GLY A 673 42.85 -11.28 -14.93
C GLY A 673 44.21 -11.35 -15.63
N SER A 674 44.26 -11.95 -16.81
CA SER A 674 45.47 -12.16 -17.62
C SER A 674 45.81 -11.01 -18.58
N PHE A 675 44.96 -9.98 -18.67
CA PHE A 675 45.21 -8.80 -19.50
C PHE A 675 45.77 -7.68 -18.65
N GLY A 676 47.05 -7.37 -18.80
CA GLY A 676 47.61 -6.11 -18.33
C GLY A 676 46.95 -4.95 -19.08
N THR A 677 46.33 -4.02 -18.36
CA THR A 677 45.89 -2.77 -18.97
C THR A 677 47.12 -1.87 -19.23
N PRO A 678 47.14 -1.05 -20.30
CA PRO A 678 48.23 -0.09 -20.53
C PRO A 678 48.46 0.91 -19.38
N SER A 679 47.47 1.05 -18.48
CA SER A 679 47.50 1.86 -17.25
C SER A 679 48.21 1.19 -16.06
N GLY A 680 48.69 -0.05 -16.17
CA GLY A 680 49.36 -0.75 -15.07
C GLY A 680 48.41 -1.22 -13.95
N LEU A 681 47.09 -1.20 -14.18
CA LEU A 681 46.12 -1.71 -13.21
C LEU A 681 46.07 -3.24 -13.29
N ILE A 682 46.33 -3.87 -12.14
CA ILE A 682 46.25 -5.32 -11.95
C ILE A 682 44.81 -5.64 -11.49
N PRO A 683 44.02 -6.43 -12.24
CA PRO A 683 42.72 -6.87 -11.79
C PRO A 683 42.87 -7.73 -10.54
N CYS A 684 42.20 -7.35 -9.44
CA CYS A 684 42.12 -8.16 -8.24
C CYS A 684 41.04 -9.22 -8.44
N LEU A 685 41.29 -10.47 -8.02
CA LEU A 685 40.22 -11.48 -7.92
C LEU A 685 39.06 -10.90 -7.11
N PRO A 686 37.80 -10.99 -7.59
CA PRO A 686 36.66 -10.51 -6.81
C PRO A 686 36.63 -11.21 -5.46
N ARG A 687 36.24 -10.48 -4.40
CA ARG A 687 35.88 -11.13 -3.13
C ARG A 687 34.67 -12.00 -3.41
N PHE A 688 34.84 -13.31 -3.32
CA PHE A 688 33.75 -14.25 -3.48
C PHE A 688 32.75 -14.06 -2.37
N ASP A 689 31.51 -13.91 -2.79
CA ASP A 689 30.37 -14.07 -1.95
C ASP A 689 29.92 -15.52 -2.02
N GLY A 690 29.93 -16.20 -0.88
CA GLY A 690 29.48 -17.58 -0.80
C GLY A 690 28.07 -17.80 -1.35
N PRO A 691 27.69 -19.06 -1.64
CA PRO A 691 26.34 -19.41 -2.11
C PRO A 691 25.21 -18.83 -1.24
N GLU A 692 25.47 -18.55 0.04
CA GLU A 692 24.55 -17.88 0.97
C GLU A 692 24.24 -16.42 0.59
N VAL A 693 25.23 -15.64 0.16
CA VAL A 693 25.03 -14.26 -0.30
C VAL A 693 24.36 -14.23 -1.67
N LEU A 694 24.71 -15.18 -2.54
CA LEU A 694 24.01 -15.42 -3.81
C LEU A 694 22.54 -15.77 -3.60
N ALA A 695 22.25 -16.59 -2.58
CA ALA A 695 20.89 -16.94 -2.14
C ALA A 695 20.15 -15.75 -1.50
N ALA A 696 20.87 -14.80 -0.91
CA ALA A 696 20.30 -13.62 -0.26
C ALA A 696 20.13 -12.40 -1.17
N ALA A 697 20.81 -12.33 -2.32
CA ALA A 697 20.72 -11.18 -3.21
C ALA A 697 19.29 -10.94 -3.75
N PRO A 698 18.80 -9.70 -3.80
CA PRO A 698 17.48 -9.43 -4.34
C PRO A 698 17.43 -9.70 -5.86
N ARG A 699 16.34 -10.31 -6.35
CA ARG A 699 16.07 -10.35 -7.81
C ARG A 699 15.83 -8.91 -8.31
N PRO A 700 16.20 -8.59 -9.57
CA PRO A 700 15.90 -7.30 -10.17
C PRO A 700 14.41 -7.02 -10.16
N ALA A 701 14.02 -5.78 -9.85
CA ALA A 701 12.66 -5.31 -10.07
C ALA A 701 12.50 -4.84 -11.52
N LEU A 702 11.31 -5.03 -12.11
CA LEU A 702 10.94 -4.40 -13.37
C LEU A 702 10.58 -2.93 -13.12
N GLY A 703 11.46 -2.02 -13.55
CA GLY A 703 11.36 -0.61 -13.23
C GLY A 703 12.72 0.10 -13.30
N PHE A 704 12.86 1.19 -12.55
CA PHE A 704 14.12 1.93 -12.43
C PHE A 704 14.26 2.59 -11.06
N TRP A 705 15.51 2.86 -10.69
CA TRP A 705 15.84 3.67 -9.53
C TRP A 705 15.88 5.15 -9.89
N LEU A 706 15.53 5.99 -8.91
CA LEU A 706 15.64 7.43 -8.96
C LEU A 706 16.49 7.90 -7.79
N PHE A 707 17.64 8.49 -8.11
CA PHE A 707 18.55 9.06 -7.11
C PHE A 707 18.49 10.59 -7.17
N PRO A 708 18.53 11.31 -6.04
CA PRO A 708 18.78 12.75 -6.08
C PRO A 708 20.12 13.03 -6.77
N VAL A 709 20.21 14.10 -7.55
CA VAL A 709 21.43 14.46 -8.31
C VAL A 709 22.66 14.57 -7.40
N ASP A 710 22.46 15.11 -6.19
CA ASP A 710 23.53 15.30 -5.19
C ASP A 710 24.14 13.98 -4.71
N ALA A 711 23.46 12.84 -4.90
CA ALA A 711 23.96 11.52 -4.55
C ALA A 711 25.25 11.16 -5.31
N PHE A 712 25.44 11.72 -6.50
CA PHE A 712 26.63 11.47 -7.34
C PHE A 712 27.78 12.44 -7.01
N GLY A 713 27.55 13.39 -6.09
CA GLY A 713 28.47 14.47 -5.73
C GLY A 713 28.45 15.63 -6.73
N GLU A 714 29.14 16.73 -6.39
CA GLU A 714 29.23 17.90 -7.27
C GLU A 714 30.14 17.65 -8.47
N LEU A 715 29.73 18.15 -9.64
CA LEU A 715 30.56 18.30 -10.83
C LEU A 715 30.73 19.79 -11.08
N ARG A 716 31.97 20.27 -11.14
CA ARG A 716 32.23 21.70 -11.31
C ARG A 716 31.89 22.14 -12.73
N GLU A 717 31.45 23.39 -12.91
CA GLU A 717 31.07 23.91 -14.23
C GLU A 717 32.23 23.95 -15.23
N ASP A 718 33.49 23.96 -14.76
CA ASP A 718 34.71 23.95 -15.57
C ASP A 718 35.22 22.54 -15.94
N GLU A 719 34.61 21.49 -15.41
CA GLU A 719 34.99 20.11 -15.71
C GLU A 719 34.26 19.58 -16.95
N ASP A 720 35.00 18.91 -17.83
CA ASP A 720 34.48 18.18 -18.98
C ASP A 720 34.20 16.71 -18.57
N PRO A 721 32.92 16.33 -18.39
CA PRO A 721 32.55 14.98 -17.96
C PRO A 721 32.85 13.90 -19.02
N ASP A 722 32.95 14.27 -20.30
CA ASP A 722 33.11 13.33 -21.42
C ASP A 722 34.58 13.13 -21.84
N ARG A 723 35.52 13.69 -21.07
CA ARG A 723 36.95 13.51 -21.31
C ARG A 723 37.32 12.04 -21.11
N TRP A 724 37.47 11.30 -22.21
CA TRP A 724 37.65 9.84 -22.27
C TRP A 724 38.71 9.23 -21.32
N LEU A 725 39.71 10.00 -20.88
CA LEU A 725 40.74 9.59 -19.91
C LEU A 725 40.30 9.66 -18.43
N LYS A 726 39.12 10.21 -18.12
CA LYS A 726 38.60 10.47 -16.77
C LYS A 726 37.21 9.88 -16.49
N ILE A 727 36.76 8.90 -17.29
CA ILE A 727 35.43 8.29 -17.14
C ILE A 727 35.24 7.74 -15.72
N LYS A 728 34.31 8.34 -14.96
CA LYS A 728 33.88 7.90 -13.64
C LYS A 728 32.46 7.35 -13.74
N GLY A 729 32.34 6.07 -14.08
CA GLY A 729 31.03 5.42 -14.17
C GLY A 729 30.63 4.64 -12.91
N LEU A 730 31.51 4.47 -11.92
CA LEU A 730 31.22 3.73 -10.68
C LEU A 730 31.06 4.69 -9.49
N PHE A 731 29.96 4.52 -8.75
CA PHE A 731 29.60 5.39 -7.63
C PHE A 731 29.26 4.59 -6.36
N ASP A 732 29.68 5.10 -5.21
CA ASP A 732 29.20 4.65 -3.89
C ASP A 732 28.01 5.52 -3.49
N LEU A 733 26.82 4.92 -3.51
CA LEU A 733 25.53 5.55 -3.24
C LEU A 733 24.90 5.07 -1.92
N LYS A 734 25.66 4.39 -1.05
CA LYS A 734 25.15 3.88 0.25
C LYS A 734 24.43 4.92 1.10
N GLY A 735 24.89 6.17 1.06
CA GLY A 735 24.31 7.29 1.81
C GLY A 735 23.02 7.86 1.21
N SER A 736 22.65 7.46 0.00
CA SER A 736 21.62 8.10 -0.82
C SER A 736 20.61 7.08 -1.30
N TRP A 737 19.73 6.65 -0.39
CA TRP A 737 18.73 5.63 -0.66
C TRP A 737 17.81 6.03 -1.83
N PRO A 738 17.66 5.20 -2.89
CA PRO A 738 16.87 5.54 -4.06
C PRO A 738 15.37 5.40 -3.82
N ASP A 739 14.60 6.14 -4.61
CA ASP A 739 13.20 5.81 -4.88
C ASP A 739 13.14 4.78 -6.03
N LEU A 740 12.19 3.87 -5.95
CA LEU A 740 11.92 2.82 -6.94
C LEU A 740 10.61 3.12 -7.66
N ALA A 741 10.67 3.21 -8.98
CA ALA A 741 9.52 3.28 -9.86
C ALA A 741 9.27 1.90 -10.47
N LEU A 742 8.13 1.28 -10.15
CA LEU A 742 7.77 -0.06 -10.61
C LEU A 742 6.94 -0.01 -11.89
N ALA A 743 7.33 -0.80 -12.88
CA ALA A 743 6.61 -0.91 -14.14
C ALA A 743 5.35 -1.76 -14.00
N HIS A 744 4.26 -1.35 -14.66
CA HIS A 744 3.05 -2.17 -14.79
C HIS A 744 3.07 -2.93 -16.10
N MET A 745 3.18 -4.27 -16.01
CA MET A 745 3.10 -5.16 -17.17
C MET A 745 1.66 -5.63 -17.36
N SER A 746 0.91 -4.99 -18.26
CA SER A 746 -0.45 -5.39 -18.62
C SER A 746 -0.47 -6.77 -19.25
#